data_AF-A0A1X1PH17-F1
#
_entry.id   AF-A0A1X1PH17-F1
#
_cell.length_a   1.000
_cell.length_b   1.000
_cell.length_c   1.000
_cell.angle_alpha   90.00
_cell.angle_beta   90.00
_cell.angle_gamma   90.00
#
_symmetry.space_group_name_H-M   'P 1'
#
loop_
_entity.id
_entity.type
_entity.pdbx_description
1 polymer ?
#
loop_
_entity_poly.entity_id
_entity_poly.type
_entity_poly.pdbx_seq_one_letter_code
_entity_poly.pdbx_strand_id
1 'polypeptide(L)'
;MSKTTPKKKHHPAAAPQPAPKPTEPTDTPLSWAYPFTPVGKSDAADPMTYFSALAKCDTGFYPLGVSGMWHGGVHFTAGSAEMLKQDSGVRAIADGKIVAYRLNTQYEETTYPNNLGLAHYSTGFVLIRHELKLPPLPPKPAPKEPAKPAAPASAPAPASTTATPPTPAPADNPAPSSKPANDKPLVFFSLYMHTMDWKTYQKAIEQAQSNAKPDPTLPTPMSYWEGERYYRVGDKAKDPQSMPKPKAPAPPAPRTDGADNLPINNTLRNDPPPASSEQDADLPAPQTGLRIRELPNGKSKIAGVLPKGAEIIAGEGDPAHPDWIKIKAVKSGTILPAEVGKPVSPQAPWGYVFKGELDAVVDPKPLDTVVILKEPQRVKAGEVVAHVGQYQWAVKASPIPPKSNFPMLHLEVFAGADFKDFMDRSRNRAKELNDKNQPLLEIEPGAKLVSEVPAPDQKLTQAGLKLVPVGDAKGSRWIKVQPKSVTNVPAKGKQKAGQKLADVGKPMWVESSLANTISTANVSGWQNFPLDVSKASGPGVGFRNVIRRAELDKLGTDNIAIDDKGHHWWNITVGSKDGSDQQGWVCDTDHPNVQFRSPWEWPGFELVDNGSVSPSDMFKRHIHTTEQYMADEEGTEFMDEAAKVNAGELITKLEKAIDKNQDGKVTAQELKHALETPWMAEAVSHLVVRNETEWGGGLGKWEELSPLMQKQTEMWKTELDRLAKLQWWEQIKGVDGFPSDLSPWHLHPIGLIGNFTAKGTSIGEALSDDGLWFIFSHEAQAGTTNRLHWPGGASGVTLGAGYDMKGRSEAGIIADMKAIGLSDETAAGIAKAAGKEDSAANDFAKDNRNMVDLTHEQEVGLLRHTVKPYEKMVRNSIKIQLSQNQFDALVSFAYNPAARWDSVTNLINTGKVDAAMSKIKEGVKSKGTVLPGLVHRRDDEVNLYQEGRYEMNGVPINHE
;
A
#
# COMPACT_ATOMS: atom_id res chain seq x y z
N MET A 1 38.32 -5.53 -68.23
CA MET A 1 37.26 -4.50 -68.45
C MET A 1 35.90 -5.15 -68.33
N SER A 2 34.86 -4.33 -68.10
CA SER A 2 33.44 -4.58 -68.38
C SER A 2 32.66 -5.69 -67.63
N LYS A 3 31.74 -5.17 -66.81
CA LYS A 3 30.46 -5.70 -66.32
C LYS A 3 29.79 -6.82 -67.13
N THR A 4 29.20 -7.78 -66.41
CA THR A 4 27.90 -8.40 -66.71
C THR A 4 27.19 -8.77 -65.39
N THR A 5 25.88 -8.53 -65.31
CA THR A 5 24.99 -8.93 -64.19
C THR A 5 24.59 -10.40 -64.33
N PRO A 6 24.23 -11.13 -63.24
CA PRO A 6 22.80 -11.49 -63.12
C PRO A 6 22.21 -11.80 -61.71
N LYS A 7 20.87 -11.74 -61.67
CA LYS A 7 19.90 -12.51 -60.85
C LYS A 7 19.73 -12.23 -59.33
N LYS A 8 18.51 -11.78 -58.99
CA LYS A 8 17.87 -11.87 -57.66
C LYS A 8 17.57 -13.32 -57.28
N LYS A 9 17.64 -13.63 -55.98
CA LYS A 9 16.81 -14.65 -55.29
C LYS A 9 16.10 -13.97 -54.11
N HIS A 10 14.88 -14.39 -53.81
CA HIS A 10 14.15 -13.94 -52.62
C HIS A 10 14.80 -14.47 -51.33
N HIS A 11 14.82 -13.66 -50.29
CA HIS A 11 14.93 -14.08 -48.89
C HIS A 11 13.58 -13.85 -48.20
N PRO A 12 13.19 -14.68 -47.22
CA PRO A 12 11.94 -14.52 -46.48
C PRO A 12 11.97 -13.30 -45.55
N ALA A 13 10.80 -12.78 -45.19
CA ALA A 13 10.67 -11.68 -44.24
C ALA A 13 11.16 -12.09 -42.84
N ALA A 14 11.88 -11.19 -42.17
CA ALA A 14 12.34 -11.41 -40.80
C ALA A 14 11.15 -11.43 -39.83
N ALA A 15 11.25 -12.26 -38.79
CA ALA A 15 10.29 -12.28 -37.70
C ALA A 15 10.26 -10.91 -36.97
N PRO A 16 9.11 -10.49 -36.41
CA PRO A 16 9.05 -9.28 -35.58
C PRO A 16 10.01 -9.44 -34.40
N GLN A 17 10.78 -8.39 -34.09
CA GLN A 17 11.55 -8.39 -32.85
C GLN A 17 10.58 -8.40 -31.66
N PRO A 18 10.89 -9.16 -30.57
CA PRO A 18 10.10 -9.08 -29.35
C PRO A 18 10.16 -7.65 -28.80
N ALA A 19 9.04 -7.17 -28.26
CA ALA A 19 8.97 -5.86 -27.62
C ALA A 19 10.05 -5.75 -26.51
N PRO A 20 10.66 -4.58 -26.31
CA PRO A 20 11.60 -4.38 -25.22
C PRO A 20 10.91 -4.70 -23.89
N LYS A 21 11.56 -5.52 -23.05
CA LYS A 21 11.07 -5.81 -21.71
C LYS A 21 10.85 -4.48 -20.96
N PRO A 22 9.78 -4.34 -20.16
CA PRO A 22 9.62 -3.20 -19.27
C PRO A 22 10.88 -3.04 -18.42
N THR A 23 11.47 -1.85 -18.44
CA THR A 23 12.61 -1.51 -17.61
C THR A 23 12.16 -1.55 -16.15
N GLU A 24 12.88 -2.29 -15.28
CA GLU A 24 12.56 -2.28 -13.85
C GLU A 24 12.67 -0.84 -13.28
N PRO A 25 11.73 -0.40 -12.42
CA PRO A 25 11.79 0.94 -11.85
C PRO A 25 13.05 1.13 -11.00
N THR A 26 13.64 2.32 -11.10
CA THR A 26 14.83 2.77 -10.37
C THR A 26 14.62 2.80 -8.86
N ASP A 27 15.44 2.06 -8.10
CA ASP A 27 15.74 2.18 -6.65
C ASP A 27 14.67 2.82 -5.73
N THR A 28 13.41 2.41 -5.89
CA THR A 28 12.34 2.77 -4.94
C THR A 28 12.49 1.95 -3.66
N PRO A 29 12.42 2.56 -2.46
CA PRO A 29 12.31 1.84 -1.20
C PRO A 29 11.11 0.89 -1.20
N LEU A 30 11.23 -0.23 -0.48
CA LEU A 30 10.14 -1.19 -0.37
C LEU A 30 8.94 -0.56 0.35
N SER A 31 7.75 -0.59 -0.26
CA SER A 31 6.51 -0.14 0.41
C SER A 31 6.04 -1.19 1.42
N TRP A 32 5.37 -0.73 2.48
CA TRP A 32 4.88 -1.56 3.57
C TRP A 32 3.44 -1.19 3.93
N ALA A 33 2.65 -2.17 4.35
CA ALA A 33 1.26 -2.00 4.78
C ALA A 33 0.90 -3.03 5.86
N TYR A 34 -0.08 -2.72 6.71
CA TYR A 34 -0.65 -3.69 7.62
C TYR A 34 -1.71 -4.57 6.93
N PRO A 35 -1.86 -5.86 7.33
CA PRO A 35 -2.65 -6.84 6.60
C PRO A 35 -4.16 -6.57 6.59
N PHE A 36 -4.65 -5.76 7.53
CA PHE A 36 -6.07 -5.35 7.63
C PHE A 36 -6.21 -3.87 7.97
N THR A 37 -7.34 -3.26 7.65
CA THR A 37 -7.65 -1.86 8.02
C THR A 37 -8.36 -1.82 9.36
N PRO A 38 -8.13 -0.82 10.23
CA PRO A 38 -8.90 -0.67 11.44
C PRO A 38 -10.40 -0.46 11.19
N VAL A 39 -11.20 -0.86 12.17
CA VAL A 39 -12.62 -0.49 12.31
C VAL A 39 -12.70 0.87 12.99
N GLY A 40 -13.56 1.76 12.49
CA GLY A 40 -13.75 3.09 13.07
C GLY A 40 -12.64 4.08 12.71
N LYS A 41 -12.08 4.77 13.73
CA LYS A 41 -11.14 5.89 13.58
C LYS A 41 -9.75 5.65 14.20
N SER A 42 -9.42 4.41 14.57
CA SER A 42 -8.08 4.09 15.09
C SER A 42 -7.01 4.36 14.03
N ASP A 43 -5.82 4.77 14.47
CA ASP A 43 -4.74 5.15 13.56
C ASP A 43 -4.21 3.91 12.82
N ALA A 44 -4.46 3.85 11.51
CA ALA A 44 -4.05 2.74 10.66
C ALA A 44 -2.53 2.64 10.48
N ALA A 45 -1.77 3.69 10.81
CA ALA A 45 -0.31 3.68 10.79
C ALA A 45 0.31 3.23 12.12
N ASP A 46 -0.46 3.14 13.22
CA ASP A 46 0.03 2.80 14.57
C ASP A 46 0.16 1.28 14.80
N PRO A 47 1.37 0.74 15.06
CA PRO A 47 1.56 -0.65 15.46
C PRO A 47 0.66 -1.10 16.63
N MET A 48 0.40 -0.22 17.61
CA MET A 48 -0.41 -0.55 18.78
C MET A 48 -1.87 -0.81 18.45
N THR A 49 -2.41 -0.26 17.35
CA THR A 49 -3.73 -0.64 16.85
C THR A 49 -3.78 -2.13 16.50
N TYR A 50 -2.69 -2.69 15.99
CA TYR A 50 -2.60 -4.10 15.58
C TYR A 50 -2.15 -5.00 16.73
N PHE A 51 -1.22 -4.59 17.58
CA PHE A 51 -0.86 -5.33 18.79
C PHE A 51 -2.07 -5.49 19.72
N SER A 52 -2.84 -4.42 19.95
CA SER A 52 -4.11 -4.48 20.72
C SER A 52 -5.15 -5.42 20.08
N ALA A 53 -5.19 -5.49 18.74
CA ALA A 53 -6.08 -6.42 18.05
C ALA A 53 -5.62 -7.88 18.19
N LEU A 54 -4.30 -8.15 18.13
CA LEU A 54 -3.72 -9.47 18.40
C LEU A 54 -3.89 -9.88 19.87
N ALA A 55 -3.82 -8.93 20.81
CA ALA A 55 -4.13 -9.15 22.24
C ALA A 55 -5.59 -9.57 22.49
N LYS A 56 -6.51 -9.36 21.53
CA LYS A 56 -7.88 -9.91 21.60
C LYS A 56 -8.01 -11.35 21.11
N CYS A 57 -7.00 -11.90 20.43
CA CYS A 57 -7.04 -13.30 19.99
C CYS A 57 -6.96 -14.28 21.17
N ASP A 58 -7.53 -15.46 21.01
CA ASP A 58 -7.44 -16.54 21.99
C ASP A 58 -6.14 -17.35 21.86
N THR A 59 -5.53 -17.37 20.66
CA THR A 59 -4.33 -18.17 20.35
C THR A 59 -3.45 -17.52 19.29
N GLY A 60 -2.28 -18.12 19.04
CA GLY A 60 -1.40 -17.78 17.92
C GLY A 60 -0.55 -16.54 18.17
N PHE A 61 0.07 -16.48 19.34
CA PHE A 61 1.01 -15.42 19.70
C PHE A 61 2.40 -15.76 19.17
N TYR A 62 3.15 -14.75 18.76
CA TYR A 62 4.57 -14.90 18.46
C TYR A 62 5.38 -14.61 19.75
N PRO A 63 6.45 -15.36 20.06
CA PRO A 63 6.98 -16.54 19.37
C PRO A 63 6.49 -17.87 19.98
N LEU A 64 5.55 -17.86 20.92
CA LEU A 64 5.02 -19.06 21.58
C LEU A 64 3.50 -19.18 21.46
N GLY A 65 3.03 -20.34 21.01
CA GLY A 65 1.62 -20.70 20.98
C GLY A 65 1.03 -20.96 22.38
N VAL A 66 -0.28 -21.20 22.45
CA VAL A 66 -0.97 -21.47 23.73
C VAL A 66 -0.54 -22.76 24.42
N SER A 67 0.02 -23.72 23.66
CA SER A 67 0.70 -24.92 24.16
C SER A 67 2.12 -24.65 24.69
N GLY A 68 2.54 -23.38 24.79
CA GLY A 68 3.90 -22.98 25.16
C GLY A 68 4.99 -23.40 24.17
N MET A 69 4.61 -24.00 23.04
CA MET A 69 5.51 -24.41 21.97
C MET A 69 5.85 -23.25 21.04
N TRP A 70 6.96 -23.38 20.31
CA TRP A 70 7.30 -22.46 19.22
C TRP A 70 6.12 -22.20 18.28
N HIS A 71 5.96 -20.94 17.87
CA HIS A 71 4.96 -20.51 16.89
C HIS A 71 5.53 -19.38 16.03
N GLY A 72 5.66 -19.62 14.71
CA GLY A 72 6.44 -18.74 13.81
C GLY A 72 5.77 -17.43 13.42
N GLY A 73 4.44 -17.37 13.48
CA GLY A 73 3.65 -16.23 13.01
C GLY A 73 2.70 -15.66 14.06
N VAL A 74 1.65 -14.98 13.59
CA VAL A 74 0.55 -14.46 14.42
C VAL A 74 -0.81 -14.87 13.85
N HIS A 75 -1.79 -15.12 14.73
CA HIS A 75 -3.17 -15.38 14.31
C HIS A 75 -4.05 -14.12 14.35
N PHE A 76 -4.84 -13.94 13.30
CA PHE A 76 -6.00 -13.04 13.28
C PHE A 76 -7.26 -13.90 13.33
N THR A 77 -8.09 -13.69 14.36
CA THR A 77 -9.27 -14.51 14.69
C THR A 77 -10.52 -13.63 14.83
N ALA A 78 -11.58 -14.11 15.47
CA ALA A 78 -12.76 -13.31 15.76
C ALA A 78 -12.47 -12.11 16.70
N GLY A 79 -11.54 -12.24 17.65
CA GLY A 79 -11.22 -11.15 18.59
C GLY A 79 -10.56 -9.95 17.92
N SER A 80 -9.61 -10.20 17.01
CA SER A 80 -9.01 -9.14 16.21
C SER A 80 -9.99 -8.52 15.19
N ALA A 81 -11.01 -9.28 14.74
CA ALA A 81 -12.03 -8.79 13.82
C ALA A 81 -12.95 -7.71 14.44
N GLU A 82 -13.00 -7.58 15.77
CA GLU A 82 -13.66 -6.46 16.45
C GLU A 82 -12.96 -5.11 16.18
N MET A 83 -11.66 -5.15 15.86
CA MET A 83 -10.82 -3.98 15.67
C MET A 83 -10.32 -3.82 14.23
N LEU A 84 -10.36 -4.90 13.42
CA LEU A 84 -9.81 -4.96 12.07
C LEU A 84 -10.84 -5.51 11.07
N LYS A 85 -10.95 -4.88 9.89
CA LYS A 85 -11.83 -5.28 8.79
C LYS A 85 -11.30 -6.55 8.09
N GLN A 86 -11.49 -7.69 8.72
CA GLN A 86 -11.07 -9.01 8.23
C GLN A 86 -11.97 -9.58 7.11
N ASP A 87 -13.19 -9.06 6.99
CA ASP A 87 -14.14 -9.32 5.90
C ASP A 87 -13.65 -8.79 4.54
N SER A 88 -12.99 -7.64 4.56
CA SER A 88 -12.53 -6.87 3.40
C SER A 88 -11.29 -7.47 2.69
N GLY A 89 -10.93 -8.70 3.02
CA GLY A 89 -9.76 -9.39 2.51
C GLY A 89 -8.47 -9.12 3.28
N VAL A 90 -7.49 -10.00 3.06
CA VAL A 90 -6.15 -9.99 3.65
C VAL A 90 -5.19 -9.31 2.68
N ARG A 91 -4.42 -8.33 3.14
CA ARG A 91 -3.52 -7.54 2.28
C ARG A 91 -2.05 -7.95 2.37
N ALA A 92 -1.34 -7.80 1.27
CA ALA A 92 0.12 -7.96 1.21
C ALA A 92 0.81 -6.94 2.13
N ILE A 93 1.70 -7.42 3.01
CA ILE A 93 2.40 -6.57 3.99
C ILE A 93 3.47 -5.67 3.38
N ALA A 94 3.93 -5.98 2.18
CA ALA A 94 4.94 -5.23 1.45
C ALA A 94 4.83 -5.49 -0.06
N ASP A 95 5.43 -4.63 -0.88
CA ASP A 95 5.58 -4.88 -2.31
C ASP A 95 6.31 -6.21 -2.55
N GLY A 96 5.92 -6.97 -3.56
CA GLY A 96 6.53 -8.27 -3.80
C GLY A 96 6.05 -8.99 -5.04
N LYS A 97 6.29 -10.29 -5.05
CA LYS A 97 5.79 -11.22 -6.08
C LYS A 97 5.16 -12.42 -5.40
N ILE A 98 3.91 -12.72 -5.70
CA ILE A 98 3.27 -13.99 -5.34
C ILE A 98 4.00 -15.08 -6.10
N VAL A 99 4.57 -16.05 -5.38
CA VAL A 99 5.44 -17.10 -5.95
C VAL A 99 4.80 -18.48 -5.87
N ALA A 100 3.99 -18.74 -4.85
CA ALA A 100 3.27 -19.99 -4.68
C ALA A 100 1.94 -19.78 -3.95
N TYR A 101 0.98 -20.68 -4.19
CA TYR A 101 -0.27 -20.73 -3.44
C TYR A 101 -0.80 -22.16 -3.35
N ARG A 102 -1.77 -22.39 -2.47
CA ARG A 102 -2.66 -23.56 -2.46
C ARG A 102 -4.09 -23.05 -2.29
N LEU A 103 -4.99 -23.43 -3.21
CA LEU A 103 -6.42 -23.14 -3.09
C LEU A 103 -7.15 -24.47 -2.84
N ASN A 104 -7.85 -24.60 -1.73
CA ASN A 104 -8.65 -25.79 -1.46
C ASN A 104 -9.90 -25.83 -2.34
N THR A 105 -10.30 -27.01 -2.83
CA THR A 105 -11.63 -27.18 -3.45
C THR A 105 -12.72 -26.86 -2.44
N GLN A 106 -12.59 -27.46 -1.25
CA GLN A 106 -13.36 -27.16 -0.06
C GLN A 106 -12.47 -27.33 1.17
N TYR A 107 -12.79 -26.74 2.32
CA TYR A 107 -12.04 -26.97 3.56
C TYR A 107 -11.87 -28.46 3.85
N GLU A 108 -10.68 -28.84 4.31
CA GLU A 108 -10.39 -30.17 4.80
C GLU A 108 -11.28 -30.48 6.02
N GLU A 109 -11.64 -31.75 6.17
CA GLU A 109 -12.52 -32.24 7.21
C GLU A 109 -11.80 -33.28 8.08
N THR A 110 -11.88 -33.09 9.40
CA THR A 110 -11.34 -34.02 10.40
C THR A 110 -12.40 -34.29 11.47
N THR A 111 -12.76 -35.56 11.66
CA THR A 111 -13.65 -36.00 12.74
C THR A 111 -12.83 -36.30 13.98
N TYR A 112 -13.09 -35.60 15.09
CA TYR A 112 -12.45 -35.90 16.37
C TYR A 112 -13.23 -37.00 17.13
N PRO A 113 -12.54 -37.83 17.93
CA PRO A 113 -13.16 -38.96 18.66
C PRO A 113 -14.18 -38.49 19.72
N ASN A 114 -14.85 -39.45 20.37
CA ASN A 114 -15.79 -39.20 21.49
C ASN A 114 -16.96 -38.24 21.18
N ASN A 115 -17.46 -38.25 19.93
CA ASN A 115 -18.54 -37.37 19.45
C ASN A 115 -18.26 -35.86 19.58
N LEU A 116 -16.98 -35.45 19.66
CA LEU A 116 -16.60 -34.03 19.63
C LEU A 116 -17.00 -33.32 18.33
N GLY A 117 -17.22 -34.10 17.26
CA GLY A 117 -17.82 -33.65 16.01
C GLY A 117 -16.81 -33.51 14.89
N LEU A 118 -17.22 -32.77 13.86
CA LEU A 118 -16.46 -32.57 12.63
C LEU A 118 -15.88 -31.15 12.63
N ALA A 119 -14.59 -31.05 12.31
CA ALA A 119 -13.83 -29.81 12.24
C ALA A 119 -13.42 -29.51 10.80
N HIS A 120 -13.70 -28.30 10.33
CA HIS A 120 -13.18 -27.75 9.09
C HIS A 120 -11.86 -27.01 9.32
N TYR A 121 -10.88 -27.21 8.44
CA TYR A 121 -9.66 -26.42 8.42
C TYR A 121 -9.18 -26.19 6.98
N SER A 122 -8.55 -25.04 6.76
CA SER A 122 -7.89 -24.73 5.51
C SER A 122 -6.43 -25.16 5.54
N THR A 123 -5.99 -25.83 4.48
CA THR A 123 -4.57 -26.03 4.15
C THR A 123 -4.10 -25.04 3.07
N GLY A 124 -5.00 -24.17 2.61
CA GLY A 124 -4.77 -23.15 1.61
C GLY A 124 -3.88 -22.02 2.11
N PHE A 125 -3.00 -21.54 1.24
CA PHE A 125 -2.08 -20.45 1.55
C PHE A 125 -1.75 -19.59 0.32
N VAL A 126 -1.16 -18.43 0.59
CA VAL A 126 -0.44 -17.60 -0.39
C VAL A 126 0.96 -17.32 0.15
N LEU A 127 1.98 -17.44 -0.70
CA LEU A 127 3.37 -17.14 -0.39
C LEU A 127 3.86 -16.00 -1.28
N ILE A 128 4.33 -14.92 -0.67
CA ILE A 128 4.84 -13.73 -1.34
C ILE A 128 6.34 -13.61 -1.06
N ARG A 129 7.13 -13.45 -2.12
CA ARG A 129 8.57 -13.16 -2.07
C ARG A 129 8.78 -11.65 -2.16
N HIS A 130 9.59 -11.11 -1.27
CA HIS A 130 9.94 -9.70 -1.17
C HIS A 130 11.46 -9.49 -1.34
N GLU A 131 11.87 -8.26 -1.66
CA GLU A 131 13.28 -7.87 -1.73
C GLU A 131 13.53 -6.58 -0.97
N LEU A 132 14.22 -6.65 0.17
CA LEU A 132 14.65 -5.47 0.90
C LEU A 132 16.05 -5.05 0.43
N LYS A 133 16.10 -4.00 -0.39
CA LYS A 133 17.34 -3.38 -0.89
C LYS A 133 17.87 -2.38 0.13
N LEU A 134 19.18 -2.36 0.35
CA LEU A 134 19.83 -1.33 1.19
C LEU A 134 19.66 0.05 0.56
N PRO A 135 19.49 1.12 1.35
CA PRO A 135 19.31 2.46 0.82
C PRO A 135 20.57 2.94 0.10
N PRO A 136 20.44 3.71 -0.99
CA PRO A 136 21.58 4.25 -1.72
C PRO A 136 22.34 5.26 -0.88
N LEU A 137 23.66 5.31 -1.05
CA LEU A 137 24.50 6.29 -0.35
C LEU A 137 24.27 7.72 -0.85
N PRO A 138 24.35 8.74 0.02
CA PRO A 138 24.30 10.13 -0.39
C PRO A 138 25.37 10.45 -1.46
N PRO A 139 25.07 11.29 -2.47
CA PRO A 139 26.07 11.67 -3.45
C PRO A 139 27.27 12.33 -2.77
N LYS A 140 28.46 11.75 -2.92
CA LYS A 140 29.68 12.32 -2.37
C LYS A 140 29.89 13.73 -2.92
N PRO A 141 30.19 14.76 -2.09
CA PRO A 141 30.42 16.11 -2.59
C PRO A 141 31.49 16.11 -3.68
N ALA A 142 31.20 16.75 -4.81
CA ALA A 142 32.18 16.90 -5.87
C ALA A 142 33.47 17.52 -5.31
N PRO A 143 34.66 17.02 -5.67
CA PRO A 143 35.91 17.63 -5.25
C PRO A 143 35.89 19.11 -5.64
N LYS A 144 36.08 20.01 -4.67
CA LYS A 144 36.27 21.43 -4.98
C LYS A 144 37.50 21.54 -5.88
N GLU A 145 37.26 21.91 -7.14
CA GLU A 145 38.32 22.12 -8.12
C GLU A 145 39.31 23.15 -7.54
N PRO A 146 40.60 22.79 -7.37
CA PRO A 146 41.56 23.69 -6.72
C PRO A 146 41.71 24.95 -7.56
N ALA A 147 41.50 26.11 -6.93
CA ALA A 147 41.57 27.41 -7.60
C ALA A 147 42.92 27.56 -8.32
N LYS A 148 42.84 27.72 -9.65
CA LYS A 148 43.98 27.75 -10.58
C LYS A 148 45.03 28.78 -10.14
N PRO A 149 46.23 28.37 -9.71
CA PRO A 149 47.26 29.32 -9.30
C PRO A 149 47.73 30.18 -10.47
N ALA A 150 47.91 31.48 -10.25
CA ALA A 150 48.57 32.36 -11.21
C ALA A 150 50.06 32.01 -11.30
N ALA A 151 50.62 32.05 -12.50
CA ALA A 151 52.01 31.67 -12.75
C ALA A 151 53.02 32.72 -12.26
N PRO A 152 54.17 32.25 -11.76
CA PRO A 152 55.45 32.87 -12.06
C PRO A 152 56.43 31.86 -12.72
N ALA A 153 57.48 32.38 -13.34
CA ALA A 153 58.35 31.64 -14.27
C ALA A 153 59.66 31.10 -13.66
N SER A 154 60.31 30.21 -14.43
CA SER A 154 61.75 29.87 -14.44
C SER A 154 62.41 29.14 -13.23
N ALA A 155 62.54 27.81 -13.37
CA ALA A 155 63.76 26.95 -13.38
C ALA A 155 64.97 27.19 -12.42
N PRO A 156 65.88 26.20 -12.17
CA PRO A 156 65.82 24.73 -12.36
C PRO A 156 66.25 23.89 -11.10
N ALA A 157 66.21 22.54 -11.20
CA ALA A 157 66.65 21.57 -10.17
C ALA A 157 68.17 21.22 -10.26
N PRO A 158 68.77 20.53 -9.26
CA PRO A 158 68.68 19.05 -9.06
C PRO A 158 68.51 18.65 -7.55
N ALA A 159 68.76 17.45 -6.97
CA ALA A 159 69.40 16.19 -7.41
C ALA A 159 69.01 14.91 -6.57
N SER A 160 69.45 13.74 -7.07
CA SER A 160 69.93 12.46 -6.44
C SER A 160 70.13 12.32 -4.90
N THR A 161 70.07 11.15 -4.21
CA THR A 161 69.97 9.69 -4.56
C THR A 161 69.86 8.75 -3.32
N THR A 162 69.29 7.53 -3.48
CA THR A 162 69.57 6.23 -2.75
C THR A 162 69.34 6.13 -1.21
N ALA A 163 69.05 4.98 -0.55
CA ALA A 163 69.25 3.54 -0.88
C ALA A 163 68.21 2.54 -0.23
N THR A 164 68.47 1.23 -0.42
CA THR A 164 67.68 -0.04 -0.36
C THR A 164 67.36 -0.71 1.03
N PRO A 165 66.56 -1.84 1.07
CA PRO A 165 65.86 -2.46 2.24
C PRO A 165 66.51 -3.82 2.74
N PRO A 166 65.85 -4.88 3.35
CA PRO A 166 64.45 -5.12 3.85
C PRO A 166 64.20 -6.01 5.14
N THR A 167 62.92 -6.02 5.62
CA THR A 167 62.15 -7.11 6.34
C THR A 167 62.54 -7.62 7.76
N PRO A 168 61.62 -8.28 8.55
CA PRO A 168 60.17 -8.55 8.34
C PRO A 168 59.18 -8.34 9.55
N ALA A 169 57.90 -8.07 9.20
CA ALA A 169 56.64 -8.49 9.88
C ALA A 169 56.28 -7.95 11.31
N PRO A 170 54.98 -7.85 11.70
CA PRO A 170 53.80 -8.50 11.10
C PRO A 170 52.59 -7.60 10.70
N ALA A 171 51.88 -8.09 9.67
CA ALA A 171 50.45 -7.97 9.36
C ALA A 171 49.67 -6.71 9.80
N ASP A 172 49.64 -5.71 8.92
CA ASP A 172 48.61 -4.66 8.91
C ASP A 172 47.52 -4.95 7.86
N ASN A 173 46.32 -4.43 8.10
CA ASN A 173 45.11 -4.67 7.30
C ASN A 173 45.28 -4.26 5.82
N PRO A 174 44.70 -5.01 4.86
CA PRO A 174 44.64 -4.56 3.47
C PRO A 174 43.74 -3.32 3.35
N ALA A 175 44.28 -2.26 2.75
CA ALA A 175 43.55 -1.03 2.47
C ALA A 175 42.31 -1.29 1.58
N PRO A 176 41.22 -0.53 1.73
CA PRO A 176 39.95 -0.79 1.05
C PRO A 176 40.10 -0.59 -0.46
N SER A 177 40.13 -1.71 -1.20
CA SER A 177 40.10 -1.69 -2.66
C SER A 177 38.71 -1.28 -3.17
N SER A 178 38.69 -0.43 -4.18
CA SER A 178 37.48 0.24 -4.67
C SER A 178 36.59 -0.68 -5.51
N LYS A 179 35.74 -1.46 -4.84
CA LYS A 179 34.45 -1.98 -5.35
C LYS A 179 33.58 -2.36 -4.15
N PRO A 180 32.34 -1.86 -4.02
CA PRO A 180 31.41 -2.40 -3.03
C PRO A 180 31.22 -3.90 -3.28
N ALA A 181 31.38 -4.72 -2.25
CA ALA A 181 30.87 -6.09 -2.29
C ALA A 181 29.35 -6.00 -2.50
N ASN A 182 28.80 -6.85 -3.38
CA ASN A 182 27.42 -6.75 -3.87
C ASN A 182 26.42 -6.26 -2.80
N ASP A 183 25.72 -5.16 -3.09
CA ASP A 183 24.51 -4.71 -2.39
C ASP A 183 23.34 -5.67 -2.71
N LYS A 184 23.56 -6.98 -2.53
CA LYS A 184 22.54 -8.03 -2.71
C LYS A 184 21.39 -7.73 -1.73
N PRO A 185 20.13 -7.62 -2.22
CA PRO A 185 18.98 -7.47 -1.34
C PRO A 185 18.84 -8.67 -0.41
N LEU A 186 18.19 -8.44 0.74
CA LEU A 186 17.60 -9.53 1.50
C LEU A 186 16.38 -10.04 0.74
N VAL A 187 16.33 -11.36 0.50
CA VAL A 187 15.09 -12.02 0.10
C VAL A 187 14.40 -12.52 1.37
N PHE A 188 13.15 -12.14 1.55
CA PHE A 188 12.30 -12.62 2.65
C PHE A 188 10.91 -12.93 2.10
N PHE A 189 10.13 -13.69 2.87
CA PHE A 189 8.82 -14.18 2.47
C PHE A 189 7.77 -13.78 3.50
N SER A 190 6.54 -13.55 3.03
CA SER A 190 5.36 -13.55 3.89
C SER A 190 4.40 -14.67 3.46
N LEU A 191 3.93 -15.42 4.45
CA LEU A 191 3.01 -16.54 4.31
C LEU A 191 1.66 -16.17 4.90
N TYR A 192 0.61 -16.31 4.11
CA TYR A 192 -0.78 -16.08 4.51
C TYR A 192 -1.46 -17.46 4.49
N MET A 193 -1.58 -18.09 5.65
CA MET A 193 -2.00 -19.49 5.82
C MET A 193 -3.42 -19.57 6.42
N HIS A 194 -4.12 -20.65 6.09
CA HIS A 194 -5.55 -20.88 6.34
C HIS A 194 -6.46 -19.94 5.54
N THR A 195 -6.25 -19.86 4.23
CA THR A 195 -7.05 -19.02 3.32
C THR A 195 -8.40 -19.64 2.95
N MET A 196 -9.33 -18.82 2.46
CA MET A 196 -10.68 -19.24 2.05
C MET A 196 -10.69 -20.29 0.92
N ASP A 197 -11.60 -21.26 1.01
CA ASP A 197 -11.76 -22.34 0.01
C ASP A 197 -12.55 -21.90 -1.24
N TRP A 198 -12.36 -22.61 -2.35
CA TRP A 198 -13.04 -22.32 -3.61
C TRP A 198 -14.56 -22.42 -3.48
N LYS A 199 -15.08 -23.40 -2.75
CA LYS A 199 -16.51 -23.57 -2.46
C LYS A 199 -17.15 -22.34 -1.80
N THR A 200 -16.43 -21.58 -0.97
CA THR A 200 -16.94 -20.32 -0.40
C THR A 200 -16.90 -19.18 -1.42
N TYR A 201 -15.85 -19.07 -2.25
CA TYR A 201 -15.84 -18.13 -3.38
C TYR A 201 -16.98 -18.40 -4.38
N GLN A 202 -17.29 -19.67 -4.69
CA GLN A 202 -18.42 -20.03 -5.55
C GLN A 202 -19.75 -19.48 -5.01
N LYS A 203 -20.01 -19.65 -3.71
CA LYS A 203 -21.20 -19.07 -3.05
C LYS A 203 -21.21 -17.54 -3.11
N ALA A 204 -20.06 -16.89 -2.93
CA ALA A 204 -19.96 -15.43 -3.04
C ALA A 204 -20.25 -14.94 -4.48
N ILE A 205 -19.80 -15.67 -5.50
CA ILE A 205 -20.13 -15.41 -6.91
C ILE A 205 -21.63 -15.60 -7.17
N GLU A 206 -22.24 -16.68 -6.69
CA GLU A 206 -23.68 -16.95 -6.83
C GLU A 206 -24.52 -15.86 -6.13
N GLN A 207 -24.12 -15.43 -4.93
CA GLN A 207 -24.74 -14.32 -4.20
C GLN A 207 -24.57 -12.98 -4.93
N ALA A 208 -23.42 -12.73 -5.54
CA ALA A 208 -23.18 -11.52 -6.31
C ALA A 208 -23.98 -11.49 -7.64
N GLN A 209 -24.17 -12.65 -8.29
CA GLN A 209 -24.94 -12.79 -9.52
C GLN A 209 -26.46 -12.70 -9.30
N SER A 210 -26.95 -13.16 -8.14
CA SER A 210 -28.39 -13.16 -7.80
C SER A 210 -28.91 -11.82 -7.27
N ASN A 211 -28.03 -10.88 -6.92
CA ASN A 211 -28.40 -9.57 -6.39
C ASN A 211 -28.09 -8.43 -7.37
N ALA A 212 -29.07 -7.56 -7.63
CA ALA A 212 -28.91 -6.39 -8.51
C ALA A 212 -27.97 -5.30 -7.96
N LYS A 213 -27.69 -5.34 -6.65
CA LYS A 213 -26.64 -4.54 -5.99
C LYS A 213 -25.84 -5.47 -5.06
N PRO A 214 -24.83 -6.18 -5.58
CA PRO A 214 -24.01 -7.09 -4.77
C PRO A 214 -23.31 -6.31 -3.65
N ASP A 215 -23.09 -6.97 -2.52
CA ASP A 215 -22.33 -6.41 -1.41
C ASP A 215 -20.84 -6.29 -1.85
N PRO A 216 -20.22 -5.10 -1.78
CA PRO A 216 -18.84 -4.91 -2.22
C PRO A 216 -17.80 -5.63 -1.36
N THR A 217 -18.19 -6.17 -0.19
CA THR A 217 -17.32 -6.98 0.68
C THR A 217 -17.30 -8.46 0.29
N LEU A 218 -18.07 -8.89 -0.72
CA LEU A 218 -18.09 -10.30 -1.15
C LEU A 218 -16.74 -10.75 -1.72
N PRO A 219 -16.19 -11.90 -1.27
CA PRO A 219 -14.93 -12.43 -1.76
C PRO A 219 -14.88 -12.65 -3.27
N THR A 220 -13.93 -12.00 -3.95
CA THR A 220 -13.72 -12.14 -5.40
C THR A 220 -12.57 -13.10 -5.75
N PRO A 221 -12.68 -13.90 -6.83
CA PRO A 221 -11.59 -14.79 -7.28
C PRO A 221 -10.27 -14.08 -7.56
N MET A 222 -9.18 -14.60 -7.00
CA MET A 222 -7.87 -13.95 -7.09
C MET A 222 -7.26 -14.04 -8.49
N SER A 223 -6.57 -12.97 -8.90
CA SER A 223 -5.93 -12.80 -10.21
C SER A 223 -4.86 -13.85 -10.52
N TYR A 224 -4.10 -14.26 -9.50
CA TYR A 224 -2.94 -15.14 -9.62
C TYR A 224 -3.26 -16.65 -9.67
N TRP A 225 -4.53 -17.06 -9.55
CA TRP A 225 -4.87 -18.48 -9.66
C TRP A 225 -4.71 -18.97 -11.10
N GLU A 226 -3.90 -20.00 -11.31
CA GLU A 226 -3.89 -20.79 -12.55
C GLU A 226 -5.27 -21.41 -12.78
N GLY A 227 -5.62 -21.63 -14.04
CA GLY A 227 -6.92 -22.14 -14.47
C GLY A 227 -7.49 -21.38 -15.67
N GLU A 228 -8.70 -21.73 -16.06
CA GLU A 228 -9.37 -21.06 -17.18
C GLU A 228 -10.23 -19.89 -16.69
N ARG A 229 -10.02 -18.72 -17.30
CA ARG A 229 -10.86 -17.53 -17.14
C ARG A 229 -11.57 -17.24 -18.45
N TYR A 230 -12.89 -17.37 -18.45
CA TYR A 230 -13.73 -17.24 -19.63
C TYR A 230 -15.06 -16.56 -19.27
N TYR A 231 -15.81 -16.15 -20.29
CA TYR A 231 -17.11 -15.51 -20.11
C TYR A 231 -18.20 -16.38 -20.73
N ARG A 232 -19.35 -16.49 -20.05
CA ARG A 232 -20.54 -17.19 -20.55
C ARG A 232 -21.63 -16.17 -20.88
N VAL A 233 -22.37 -16.41 -21.97
CA VAL A 233 -23.54 -15.61 -22.34
C VAL A 233 -24.70 -15.97 -21.41
N GLY A 234 -25.01 -15.07 -20.47
CA GLY A 234 -26.00 -15.26 -19.42
C GLY A 234 -27.41 -14.79 -19.76
N ASP A 235 -28.28 -14.82 -18.76
CA ASP A 235 -29.69 -14.37 -18.80
C ASP A 235 -29.88 -12.87 -19.11
N LYS A 236 -28.80 -12.09 -19.01
CA LYS A 236 -28.75 -10.66 -19.34
C LYS A 236 -28.83 -10.43 -20.86
N ALA A 237 -28.27 -11.35 -21.65
CA ALA A 237 -28.21 -11.25 -23.10
C ALA A 237 -29.57 -11.55 -23.74
N LYS A 238 -30.22 -10.51 -24.28
CA LYS A 238 -31.61 -10.55 -24.77
C LYS A 238 -31.75 -10.10 -26.22
N ASP A 239 -30.66 -10.07 -26.98
CA ASP A 239 -30.70 -9.71 -28.40
C ASP A 239 -31.26 -10.86 -29.26
N PRO A 240 -32.38 -10.68 -29.97
CA PRO A 240 -32.81 -11.64 -30.98
C PRO A 240 -31.97 -11.50 -32.25
N GLN A 241 -31.70 -12.64 -32.88
CA GLN A 241 -31.23 -12.75 -34.26
C GLN A 241 -32.24 -12.11 -35.22
N SER A 242 -31.78 -11.39 -36.26
CA SER A 242 -32.72 -10.74 -37.18
C SER A 242 -33.31 -11.74 -38.20
N MET A 243 -34.56 -11.54 -38.57
CA MET A 243 -35.20 -12.29 -39.66
C MET A 243 -34.99 -11.57 -41.01
N PRO A 244 -34.85 -12.32 -42.12
CA PRO A 244 -34.89 -11.74 -43.46
C PRO A 244 -36.15 -10.91 -43.68
N LYS A 245 -36.01 -9.73 -44.27
CA LYS A 245 -37.18 -8.93 -44.67
C LYS A 245 -37.95 -9.67 -45.78
N PRO A 246 -39.28 -9.76 -45.71
CA PRO A 246 -40.09 -10.30 -46.81
C PRO A 246 -39.74 -9.58 -48.12
N LYS A 247 -39.61 -10.33 -49.23
CA LYS A 247 -39.46 -9.72 -50.56
C LYS A 247 -40.66 -8.82 -50.81
N ALA A 248 -40.40 -7.53 -51.05
CA ALA A 248 -41.46 -6.63 -51.51
C ALA A 248 -42.01 -7.15 -52.86
N PRO A 249 -43.33 -7.13 -53.09
CA PRO A 249 -43.89 -7.57 -54.36
C PRO A 249 -43.33 -6.73 -55.50
N ALA A 250 -42.97 -7.39 -56.60
CA ALA A 250 -42.41 -6.72 -57.77
C ALA A 250 -43.41 -5.70 -58.34
N PRO A 251 -42.96 -4.52 -58.81
CA PRO A 251 -43.84 -3.59 -59.49
C PRO A 251 -44.50 -4.27 -60.70
N PRO A 252 -45.81 -4.09 -60.93
CA PRO A 252 -46.49 -4.68 -62.07
C PRO A 252 -45.88 -4.14 -63.38
N ALA A 253 -45.61 -5.04 -64.32
CA ALA A 253 -45.13 -4.65 -65.65
C ALA A 253 -46.14 -3.73 -66.36
N PRO A 254 -45.69 -2.79 -67.22
CA PRO A 254 -46.60 -1.92 -67.94
C PRO A 254 -47.53 -2.75 -68.84
N ARG A 255 -48.85 -2.61 -68.65
CA ARG A 255 -49.82 -3.09 -69.62
C ARG A 255 -49.77 -2.19 -70.85
N THR A 256 -49.50 -2.78 -71.99
CA THR A 256 -49.83 -2.19 -73.29
C THR A 256 -51.29 -2.49 -73.60
N ASP A 257 -52.07 -1.44 -73.78
CA ASP A 257 -53.49 -1.57 -74.10
C ASP A 257 -53.70 -2.04 -75.54
N GLY A 258 -54.63 -2.98 -75.72
CA GLY A 258 -55.06 -3.51 -77.00
C GLY A 258 -56.40 -4.19 -76.81
N ALA A 259 -57.48 -3.40 -76.89
CA ALA A 259 -58.84 -3.89 -76.73
C ALA A 259 -59.25 -4.74 -77.94
N ASP A 260 -60.09 -5.77 -77.72
CA ASP A 260 -61.43 -5.77 -78.29
C ASP A 260 -62.34 -6.93 -77.78
N ASN A 261 -63.55 -6.53 -77.37
CA ASN A 261 -64.85 -7.18 -77.52
C ASN A 261 -65.21 -8.58 -76.92
N LEU A 262 -66.05 -8.52 -75.87
CA LEU A 262 -67.30 -9.29 -75.66
C LEU A 262 -67.23 -10.80 -75.28
N PRO A 263 -68.32 -11.40 -74.74
CA PRO A 263 -69.40 -10.88 -73.88
C PRO A 263 -69.53 -11.66 -72.54
N ILE A 264 -70.47 -11.25 -71.67
CA ILE A 264 -70.73 -11.87 -70.35
C ILE A 264 -71.38 -13.25 -70.51
N ASN A 265 -70.82 -14.31 -69.91
CA ASN A 265 -71.58 -15.51 -69.56
C ASN A 265 -71.00 -16.32 -68.38
N ASN A 266 -71.87 -17.10 -67.75
CA ASN A 266 -71.66 -17.98 -66.60
C ASN A 266 -70.99 -19.32 -67.02
N THR A 267 -70.10 -19.90 -66.20
CA THR A 267 -70.12 -21.31 -65.73
C THR A 267 -68.86 -21.72 -64.94
N LEU A 268 -69.01 -22.67 -64.01
CA LEU A 268 -67.92 -23.16 -63.15
C LEU A 268 -66.84 -23.94 -63.92
N ARG A 269 -65.59 -23.80 -63.47
CA ARG A 269 -64.66 -24.95 -63.35
C ARG A 269 -63.67 -24.73 -62.20
N ASN A 270 -63.56 -25.76 -61.35
CA ASN A 270 -62.47 -25.87 -60.39
C ASN A 270 -61.20 -26.23 -61.14
N ASP A 271 -60.13 -25.45 -60.97
CA ASP A 271 -58.75 -25.91 -61.13
C ASP A 271 -57.90 -25.16 -60.09
N PRO A 272 -57.03 -25.83 -59.30
CA PRO A 272 -56.13 -25.15 -58.38
C PRO A 272 -55.05 -24.38 -59.16
N PRO A 273 -54.57 -23.21 -58.68
CA PRO A 273 -53.40 -22.58 -59.28
C PRO A 273 -52.17 -23.50 -59.11
N PRO A 274 -51.25 -23.54 -60.09
CA PRO A 274 -50.16 -24.51 -60.12
C PRO A 274 -49.17 -24.26 -58.98
N ALA A 275 -48.64 -25.35 -58.43
CA ALA A 275 -47.60 -25.31 -57.40
C ALA A 275 -46.34 -24.63 -57.95
N SER A 276 -46.03 -23.42 -57.47
CA SER A 276 -44.73 -22.77 -57.68
C SER A 276 -43.69 -23.45 -56.82
N SER A 277 -43.01 -24.45 -57.37
CA SER A 277 -41.92 -25.16 -56.72
C SER A 277 -40.62 -24.35 -56.73
N GLU A 278 -40.50 -23.39 -55.80
CA GLU A 278 -39.19 -23.00 -55.24
C GLU A 278 -39.25 -23.17 -53.73
N GLN A 279 -38.15 -23.65 -53.15
CA GLN A 279 -38.09 -24.10 -51.77
C GLN A 279 -38.13 -22.91 -50.79
N ASP A 280 -39.29 -22.67 -50.18
CA ASP A 280 -39.30 -22.17 -48.80
C ASP A 280 -38.74 -23.29 -47.92
N ALA A 281 -37.41 -23.32 -47.80
CA ALA A 281 -36.74 -24.10 -46.77
C ALA A 281 -37.12 -23.48 -45.43
N ASP A 282 -37.81 -24.24 -44.57
CA ASP A 282 -38.22 -23.81 -43.23
C ASP A 282 -37.04 -23.18 -42.48
N LEU A 283 -37.01 -21.84 -42.44
CA LEU A 283 -35.92 -21.12 -41.81
C LEU A 283 -36.01 -21.35 -40.29
N PRO A 284 -34.91 -21.75 -39.62
CA PRO A 284 -34.94 -22.02 -38.20
C PRO A 284 -35.34 -20.78 -37.40
N ALA A 285 -36.10 -20.98 -36.33
CA ALA A 285 -36.57 -19.88 -35.49
C ALA A 285 -35.39 -19.02 -34.97
N PRO A 286 -35.53 -17.68 -34.95
CA PRO A 286 -34.45 -16.78 -34.54
C PRO A 286 -34.09 -17.01 -33.08
N GLN A 287 -32.82 -17.23 -32.80
CA GLN A 287 -32.35 -17.45 -31.42
C GLN A 287 -32.05 -16.12 -30.71
N THR A 288 -32.09 -16.16 -29.37
CA THR A 288 -31.75 -15.02 -28.51
C THR A 288 -30.37 -15.23 -27.89
N GLY A 289 -29.59 -14.16 -27.78
CA GLY A 289 -28.24 -14.20 -27.24
C GLY A 289 -27.60 -12.81 -27.14
N LEU A 290 -26.28 -12.76 -27.33
CA LEU A 290 -25.46 -11.56 -27.26
C LEU A 290 -24.94 -11.17 -28.65
N ARG A 291 -25.16 -9.93 -29.09
CA ARG A 291 -24.64 -9.44 -30.37
C ARG A 291 -23.12 -9.30 -30.37
N ILE A 292 -22.48 -9.97 -31.31
CA ILE A 292 -21.09 -9.71 -31.70
C ILE A 292 -21.09 -8.54 -32.69
N ARG A 293 -20.19 -7.57 -32.49
CA ARG A 293 -20.05 -6.38 -33.34
C ARG A 293 -18.66 -6.29 -33.95
N GLU A 294 -18.56 -5.62 -35.10
CA GLU A 294 -17.29 -5.45 -35.82
C GLU A 294 -16.34 -4.47 -35.11
N LEU A 295 -16.88 -3.60 -34.24
CA LEU A 295 -16.18 -2.60 -33.43
C LEU A 295 -16.82 -2.52 -32.02
N PRO A 296 -16.08 -2.09 -30.98
CA PRO A 296 -16.54 -1.99 -29.58
C PRO A 296 -17.52 -0.81 -29.35
N ASN A 297 -18.66 -0.83 -30.02
CA ASN A 297 -19.63 0.26 -30.03
C ASN A 297 -21.03 -0.30 -30.27
N GLY A 298 -22.01 0.07 -29.42
CA GLY A 298 -23.41 -0.38 -29.52
C GLY A 298 -24.13 0.00 -30.82
N LYS A 299 -23.57 0.93 -31.63
CA LYS A 299 -24.05 1.30 -32.97
C LYS A 299 -23.31 0.58 -34.11
N SER A 300 -22.24 -0.16 -33.81
CA SER A 300 -21.48 -0.90 -34.82
C SER A 300 -22.30 -2.04 -35.43
N LYS A 301 -21.98 -2.37 -36.68
CA LYS A 301 -22.58 -3.46 -37.44
C LYS A 301 -22.43 -4.78 -36.69
N ILE A 302 -23.52 -5.55 -36.67
CA ILE A 302 -23.60 -6.86 -36.03
C ILE A 302 -22.92 -7.87 -36.96
N ALA A 303 -21.87 -8.52 -36.47
CA ALA A 303 -21.14 -9.57 -37.16
C ALA A 303 -21.81 -10.95 -36.99
N GLY A 304 -22.46 -11.17 -35.84
CA GLY A 304 -23.13 -12.42 -35.48
C GLY A 304 -23.81 -12.31 -34.12
N VAL A 305 -24.35 -13.43 -33.64
CA VAL A 305 -24.95 -13.57 -32.30
C VAL A 305 -24.34 -14.79 -31.62
N LEU A 306 -23.88 -14.65 -30.37
CA LEU A 306 -23.58 -15.79 -29.51
C LEU A 306 -24.86 -16.19 -28.76
N PRO A 307 -25.39 -17.41 -28.93
CA PRO A 307 -26.59 -17.84 -28.24
C PRO A 307 -26.34 -17.94 -26.72
N LYS A 308 -27.42 -17.85 -25.93
CA LYS A 308 -27.36 -18.06 -24.48
C LYS A 308 -26.66 -19.39 -24.13
N GLY A 309 -25.75 -19.34 -23.17
CA GLY A 309 -24.92 -20.48 -22.75
C GLY A 309 -23.62 -20.67 -23.54
N ALA A 310 -23.40 -19.95 -24.66
CA ALA A 310 -22.09 -19.96 -25.33
C ALA A 310 -20.99 -19.34 -24.47
N GLU A 311 -19.76 -19.80 -24.65
CA GLU A 311 -18.60 -19.43 -23.83
C GLU A 311 -17.45 -18.90 -24.69
N ILE A 312 -16.80 -17.83 -24.24
CA ILE A 312 -15.69 -17.19 -24.94
C ILE A 312 -14.49 -16.93 -24.03
N ILE A 313 -13.30 -17.00 -24.60
CA ILE A 313 -12.07 -16.50 -24.00
C ILE A 313 -11.88 -15.06 -24.46
N ALA A 314 -11.70 -14.14 -23.51
CA ALA A 314 -11.41 -12.74 -23.82
C ALA A 314 -10.02 -12.59 -24.43
N GLY A 315 -9.91 -11.69 -25.40
CA GLY A 315 -8.63 -11.19 -25.92
C GLY A 315 -8.08 -10.04 -25.11
N GLU A 316 -7.03 -9.43 -25.67
CA GLU A 316 -6.60 -8.11 -25.25
C GLU A 316 -7.81 -7.16 -25.29
N GLY A 317 -8.07 -6.51 -24.17
CA GLY A 317 -9.12 -5.51 -24.06
C GLY A 317 -8.78 -4.29 -24.92
N ASP A 318 -9.80 -3.52 -25.28
CA ASP A 318 -9.61 -2.22 -25.90
C ASP A 318 -9.61 -1.16 -24.78
N PRO A 319 -8.47 -0.48 -24.48
CA PRO A 319 -8.40 0.45 -23.36
C PRO A 319 -9.33 1.66 -23.51
N ALA A 320 -9.72 2.02 -24.74
CA ALA A 320 -10.69 3.08 -24.98
C ALA A 320 -12.15 2.64 -24.71
N HIS A 321 -12.39 1.34 -24.56
CA HIS A 321 -13.72 0.73 -24.50
C HIS A 321 -13.78 -0.41 -23.45
N PRO A 322 -13.61 -0.11 -22.14
CA PRO A 322 -13.50 -1.12 -21.06
C PRO A 322 -14.75 -1.99 -20.87
N ASP A 323 -15.92 -1.53 -21.33
CA ASP A 323 -17.17 -2.29 -21.34
C ASP A 323 -17.29 -3.30 -22.50
N TRP A 324 -16.28 -3.39 -23.38
CA TRP A 324 -16.29 -4.27 -24.55
C TRP A 324 -15.15 -5.28 -24.48
N ILE A 325 -15.50 -6.56 -24.62
CA ILE A 325 -14.56 -7.67 -24.69
C ILE A 325 -14.38 -8.04 -26.16
N LYS A 326 -13.13 -8.06 -26.63
CA LYS A 326 -12.78 -8.69 -27.89
C LYS A 326 -12.73 -10.20 -27.72
N ILE A 327 -13.32 -10.95 -28.65
CA ILE A 327 -13.25 -12.42 -28.64
C ILE A 327 -11.85 -12.85 -29.10
N LYS A 328 -11.16 -13.67 -28.29
CA LYS A 328 -9.91 -14.36 -28.66
C LYS A 328 -10.16 -15.77 -29.15
N ALA A 329 -11.12 -16.45 -28.55
CA ALA A 329 -11.59 -17.76 -28.96
C ALA A 329 -13.03 -17.98 -28.46
N VAL A 330 -13.80 -18.78 -29.20
CA VAL A 330 -15.02 -19.38 -28.67
C VAL A 330 -14.63 -20.70 -28.01
N LYS A 331 -14.90 -20.83 -26.70
CA LYS A 331 -14.62 -22.02 -25.91
C LYS A 331 -15.69 -23.09 -26.13
N SER A 332 -16.97 -22.69 -26.15
CA SER A 332 -18.09 -23.59 -26.43
C SER A 332 -19.28 -22.82 -27.00
N GLY A 333 -20.22 -23.52 -27.65
CA GLY A 333 -21.31 -22.93 -28.41
C GLY A 333 -20.91 -22.54 -29.84
N THR A 334 -21.89 -22.11 -30.64
CA THR A 334 -21.71 -21.79 -32.07
C THR A 334 -22.14 -20.35 -32.33
N ILE A 335 -21.29 -19.57 -33.00
CA ILE A 335 -21.67 -18.23 -33.46
C ILE A 335 -22.75 -18.37 -34.54
N LEU A 336 -23.88 -17.74 -34.31
CA LEU A 336 -24.98 -17.63 -35.26
C LEU A 336 -24.78 -16.42 -36.18
N PRO A 337 -25.25 -16.47 -37.44
CA PRO A 337 -25.21 -15.32 -38.33
C PRO A 337 -26.09 -14.19 -37.78
N ALA A 338 -25.79 -12.94 -38.13
CA ALA A 338 -26.58 -11.78 -37.65
C ALA A 338 -28.05 -11.87 -38.09
N GLU A 339 -28.30 -12.46 -39.27
CA GLU A 339 -29.62 -12.68 -39.86
C GLU A 339 -29.81 -14.18 -40.18
N VAL A 340 -31.00 -14.73 -39.90
CA VAL A 340 -31.35 -16.13 -40.17
C VAL A 340 -31.20 -16.44 -41.66
N GLY A 341 -30.58 -17.58 -42.00
CA GLY A 341 -30.36 -18.00 -43.39
C GLY A 341 -29.22 -17.29 -44.13
N LYS A 342 -28.48 -16.39 -43.48
CA LYS A 342 -27.23 -15.80 -44.00
C LYS A 342 -25.99 -16.57 -43.50
N PRO A 343 -24.84 -16.51 -44.19
CA PRO A 343 -23.57 -16.97 -43.63
C PRO A 343 -23.13 -16.08 -42.45
N VAL A 344 -22.37 -16.68 -41.52
CA VAL A 344 -21.71 -15.95 -40.42
C VAL A 344 -20.66 -14.99 -40.99
N SER A 345 -20.55 -13.78 -40.45
CA SER A 345 -19.48 -12.86 -40.85
C SER A 345 -18.10 -13.45 -40.52
N PRO A 346 -17.12 -13.45 -41.44
CA PRO A 346 -15.75 -13.90 -41.15
C PRO A 346 -15.08 -13.19 -39.98
N GLN A 347 -15.54 -11.98 -39.65
CA GLN A 347 -15.02 -11.17 -38.53
C GLN A 347 -15.67 -11.53 -37.18
N ALA A 348 -16.77 -12.29 -37.15
CA ALA A 348 -17.51 -12.61 -35.92
C ALA A 348 -16.67 -13.37 -34.86
N PRO A 349 -15.79 -14.33 -35.19
CA PRO A 349 -14.93 -14.98 -34.19
C PRO A 349 -13.92 -14.05 -33.50
N TRP A 350 -13.71 -12.84 -34.04
CA TRP A 350 -12.73 -11.85 -33.56
C TRP A 350 -13.37 -10.49 -33.24
N GLY A 351 -14.70 -10.45 -33.19
CA GLY A 351 -15.48 -9.26 -32.93
C GLY A 351 -15.55 -8.90 -31.45
N TYR A 352 -16.34 -7.87 -31.16
CA TYR A 352 -16.52 -7.31 -29.83
C TYR A 352 -17.91 -7.61 -29.29
N VAL A 353 -17.98 -7.93 -27.99
CA VAL A 353 -19.22 -8.20 -27.25
C VAL A 353 -19.26 -7.34 -25.99
N PHE A 354 -20.47 -7.02 -25.52
CA PHE A 354 -20.65 -6.13 -24.37
C PHE A 354 -20.46 -6.91 -23.05
N LYS A 355 -19.51 -6.46 -22.23
CA LYS A 355 -19.11 -7.09 -20.96
C LYS A 355 -20.25 -7.15 -19.94
N GLY A 356 -21.12 -6.15 -19.91
CA GLY A 356 -22.25 -6.09 -18.97
C GLY A 356 -23.31 -7.18 -19.16
N GLU A 357 -23.34 -7.85 -20.32
CA GLU A 357 -24.26 -8.97 -20.63
C GLU A 357 -23.60 -10.36 -20.52
N LEU A 358 -22.33 -10.40 -20.13
CA LEU A 358 -21.58 -11.63 -19.89
C LEU A 358 -21.47 -11.91 -18.39
N ASP A 359 -21.49 -13.20 -18.05
CA ASP A 359 -21.15 -13.68 -16.72
C ASP A 359 -19.71 -14.20 -16.74
N ALA A 360 -18.85 -13.63 -15.90
CA ALA A 360 -17.47 -14.07 -15.76
C ALA A 360 -17.43 -15.43 -15.06
N VAL A 361 -16.69 -16.37 -15.64
CA VAL A 361 -16.48 -17.72 -15.10
C VAL A 361 -14.99 -17.91 -14.83
N VAL A 362 -14.67 -18.26 -13.59
CA VAL A 362 -13.33 -18.62 -13.15
C VAL A 362 -13.36 -20.10 -12.79
N ASP A 363 -12.51 -20.89 -13.42
CA ASP A 363 -12.33 -22.33 -13.20
C ASP A 363 -10.89 -22.57 -12.75
N PRO A 364 -10.57 -22.30 -11.46
CA PRO A 364 -9.20 -22.33 -10.95
C PRO A 364 -8.71 -23.77 -10.87
N LYS A 365 -7.56 -24.04 -11.50
CA LYS A 365 -6.95 -25.37 -11.60
C LYS A 365 -5.42 -25.27 -11.64
N PRO A 366 -4.69 -26.13 -10.89
CA PRO A 366 -5.21 -27.19 -10.03
C PRO A 366 -5.74 -26.66 -8.68
N LEU A 367 -6.55 -27.50 -8.01
CA LEU A 367 -7.04 -27.30 -6.64
C LEU A 367 -6.38 -28.34 -5.72
N ASP A 368 -6.35 -28.04 -4.42
CA ASP A 368 -5.81 -28.88 -3.33
C ASP A 368 -4.30 -29.23 -3.42
N THR A 369 -3.62 -28.78 -4.48
CA THR A 369 -2.17 -28.93 -4.68
C THR A 369 -1.44 -27.60 -4.48
N VAL A 370 -0.18 -27.66 -4.06
CA VAL A 370 0.71 -26.50 -4.09
C VAL A 370 1.04 -26.14 -5.54
N VAL A 371 0.78 -24.89 -5.92
CA VAL A 371 1.10 -24.33 -7.23
C VAL A 371 2.27 -23.37 -7.07
N ILE A 372 3.38 -23.64 -7.77
CA ILE A 372 4.48 -22.68 -7.96
C ILE A 372 4.21 -21.93 -9.25
N LEU A 373 4.07 -20.61 -9.19
CA LEU A 373 3.79 -19.79 -10.36
C LEU A 373 5.02 -19.71 -11.27
N LYS A 374 4.86 -20.15 -12.53
CA LYS A 374 5.91 -20.06 -13.57
C LYS A 374 6.32 -18.61 -13.84
N GLU A 375 5.35 -17.71 -13.76
CA GLU A 375 5.54 -16.26 -13.83
C GLU A 375 4.98 -15.65 -12.53
N PRO A 376 5.84 -15.35 -11.53
CA PRO A 376 5.41 -14.78 -10.26
C PRO A 376 4.67 -13.46 -10.44
N GLN A 377 3.43 -13.37 -9.92
CA GLN A 377 2.60 -12.18 -10.10
C GLN A 377 3.07 -11.06 -9.15
N ARG A 378 3.36 -9.87 -9.70
CA ARG A 378 3.66 -8.69 -8.88
C ARG A 378 2.44 -8.30 -8.03
N VAL A 379 2.70 -7.87 -6.81
CA VAL A 379 1.71 -7.38 -5.85
C VAL A 379 2.23 -6.11 -5.17
N LYS A 380 1.37 -5.13 -4.91
CA LYS A 380 1.69 -3.89 -4.18
C LYS A 380 1.38 -4.05 -2.69
N ALA A 381 2.10 -3.36 -1.81
CA ALA A 381 1.75 -3.28 -0.39
C ALA A 381 0.32 -2.74 -0.23
N GLY A 382 -0.52 -3.43 0.54
CA GLY A 382 -1.94 -3.07 0.68
C GLY A 382 -2.87 -3.62 -0.41
N GLU A 383 -2.37 -4.39 -1.38
CA GLU A 383 -3.23 -5.12 -2.32
C GLU A 383 -3.82 -6.37 -1.63
N VAL A 384 -5.10 -6.68 -1.87
CA VAL A 384 -5.76 -7.88 -1.31
C VAL A 384 -5.25 -9.13 -2.03
N VAL A 385 -4.69 -10.06 -1.25
CA VAL A 385 -4.08 -11.31 -1.76
C VAL A 385 -4.84 -12.56 -1.36
N ALA A 386 -5.68 -12.52 -0.34
CA ALA A 386 -6.47 -13.65 0.13
C ALA A 386 -7.73 -13.20 0.87
N HIS A 387 -8.60 -14.13 1.22
CA HIS A 387 -9.65 -13.93 2.24
C HIS A 387 -9.43 -14.93 3.37
N VAL A 388 -9.84 -14.55 4.59
CA VAL A 388 -9.70 -15.35 5.80
C VAL A 388 -10.49 -16.66 5.67
N GLY A 389 -9.84 -17.80 5.91
CA GLY A 389 -10.46 -19.13 5.84
C GLY A 389 -11.03 -19.59 7.19
N GLN A 390 -11.13 -20.90 7.40
CA GLN A 390 -11.56 -21.51 8.66
C GLN A 390 -10.44 -22.39 9.22
N TYR A 391 -10.33 -22.48 10.55
CA TYR A 391 -9.41 -23.40 11.22
C TYR A 391 -9.93 -23.91 12.57
N GLN A 392 -10.67 -25.01 12.56
CA GLN A 392 -11.24 -25.62 13.77
C GLN A 392 -10.30 -26.68 14.33
N TRP A 393 -10.05 -26.59 15.64
CA TRP A 393 -9.48 -27.66 16.48
C TRP A 393 -10.61 -28.39 17.24
N ALA A 394 -10.29 -29.45 17.99
CA ALA A 394 -11.25 -30.31 18.68
C ALA A 394 -12.35 -29.56 19.45
N VAL A 395 -12.02 -28.55 20.27
CA VAL A 395 -13.01 -27.79 21.06
C VAL A 395 -13.86 -26.77 20.27
N LYS A 396 -13.65 -26.65 18.95
CA LYS A 396 -14.48 -25.83 18.02
C LYS A 396 -15.16 -26.68 16.93
N ALA A 397 -14.91 -27.99 16.93
CA ALA A 397 -15.63 -28.95 16.11
C ALA A 397 -17.14 -28.86 16.37
N SER A 398 -17.93 -29.15 15.34
CA SER A 398 -19.39 -28.97 15.38
C SER A 398 -20.13 -30.27 15.09
N PRO A 399 -21.41 -30.40 15.52
CA PRO A 399 -22.30 -31.44 15.01
C PRO A 399 -22.38 -31.39 13.47
N ILE A 400 -22.65 -32.53 12.84
CA ILE A 400 -22.74 -32.64 11.38
C ILE A 400 -24.13 -32.15 10.91
N PRO A 401 -24.24 -31.26 9.90
CA PRO A 401 -23.16 -30.63 9.14
C PRO A 401 -22.49 -29.47 9.90
N PRO A 402 -21.17 -29.24 9.73
CA PRO A 402 -20.43 -28.33 10.59
C PRO A 402 -20.78 -26.87 10.31
N LYS A 403 -20.57 -26.01 11.31
CA LYS A 403 -20.76 -24.57 11.18
C LYS A 403 -19.44 -23.90 10.85
N SER A 404 -19.44 -22.97 9.89
CA SER A 404 -18.36 -21.98 9.76
C SER A 404 -18.42 -21.05 10.98
N ASN A 405 -17.57 -21.28 11.97
CA ASN A 405 -17.64 -20.62 13.28
C ASN A 405 -16.27 -20.15 13.83
N PHE A 406 -15.18 -20.38 13.09
CA PHE A 406 -13.83 -20.05 13.54
C PHE A 406 -12.99 -19.52 12.37
N PRO A 407 -13.27 -18.28 11.92
CA PRO A 407 -12.44 -17.59 10.94
C PRO A 407 -11.06 -17.33 11.52
N MET A 408 -10.03 -17.76 10.80
CA MET A 408 -8.64 -17.59 11.20
C MET A 408 -7.73 -17.39 9.99
N LEU A 409 -6.80 -16.44 10.11
CA LEU A 409 -5.62 -16.31 9.26
C LEU A 409 -4.39 -16.48 10.16
N HIS A 410 -3.42 -17.27 9.71
CA HIS A 410 -2.07 -17.26 10.24
C HIS A 410 -1.16 -16.45 9.30
N LEU A 411 -0.39 -15.50 9.85
CA LEU A 411 0.57 -14.67 9.11
C LEU A 411 1.97 -14.85 9.67
N GLU A 412 2.87 -15.41 8.86
CA GLU A 412 4.29 -15.64 9.18
C GLU A 412 5.18 -14.80 8.25
N VAL A 413 6.32 -14.31 8.75
CA VAL A 413 7.34 -13.63 7.95
C VAL A 413 8.69 -14.23 8.26
N PHE A 414 9.42 -14.68 7.24
CA PHE A 414 10.69 -15.37 7.42
C PHE A 414 11.72 -15.08 6.33
N ALA A 415 12.99 -15.26 6.67
CA ALA A 415 14.14 -15.06 5.80
C ALA A 415 15.16 -16.20 5.92
N GLY A 416 15.96 -16.39 4.86
CA GLY A 416 17.02 -17.41 4.84
C GLY A 416 18.21 -17.06 5.75
N ALA A 417 19.20 -17.96 5.80
CA ALA A 417 20.39 -17.80 6.62
C ALA A 417 21.19 -16.50 6.36
N ASP A 418 21.05 -15.86 5.19
CA ASP A 418 21.69 -14.58 4.85
C ASP A 418 21.05 -13.35 5.52
N PHE A 419 19.97 -13.53 6.31
CA PHE A 419 19.35 -12.48 7.11
C PHE A 419 20.33 -11.81 8.08
N LYS A 420 21.14 -12.60 8.81
CA LYS A 420 22.13 -12.05 9.76
C LYS A 420 23.16 -11.17 9.03
N ASP A 421 23.73 -11.67 7.94
CA ASP A 421 24.71 -10.94 7.14
C ASP A 421 24.11 -9.69 6.48
N PHE A 422 22.80 -9.72 6.16
CA PHE A 422 22.08 -8.52 5.75
C PHE A 422 21.92 -7.51 6.88
N MET A 423 21.54 -7.92 8.09
CA MET A 423 21.44 -7.01 9.25
C MET A 423 22.78 -6.34 9.55
N ASP A 424 23.89 -7.09 9.51
CA ASP A 424 25.24 -6.53 9.74
C ASP A 424 25.63 -5.52 8.64
N ARG A 425 25.29 -5.79 7.36
CA ARG A 425 25.45 -4.81 6.27
C ARG A 425 24.52 -3.60 6.42
N SER A 426 23.28 -3.81 6.84
CA SER A 426 22.26 -2.77 7.06
C SER A 426 22.71 -1.78 8.14
N ARG A 427 23.15 -2.29 9.29
CA ARG A 427 23.69 -1.50 10.40
C ARG A 427 24.96 -0.73 10.02
N ASN A 428 25.77 -1.26 9.11
CA ASN A 428 26.94 -0.54 8.60
C ASN A 428 26.56 0.53 7.56
N ARG A 429 25.65 0.23 6.62
CA ARG A 429 25.11 1.21 5.67
C ARG A 429 24.45 2.39 6.38
N ALA A 430 23.72 2.15 7.47
CA ALA A 430 23.05 3.20 8.24
C ALA A 430 24.01 4.27 8.79
N LYS A 431 25.24 3.89 9.19
CA LYS A 431 26.30 4.81 9.66
C LYS A 431 26.84 5.73 8.55
N GLU A 432 26.57 5.39 7.28
CA GLU A 432 26.98 6.14 6.10
C GLU A 432 25.84 7.02 5.54
N LEU A 433 24.63 6.91 6.13
CA LEU A 433 23.49 7.78 5.83
C LEU A 433 23.57 9.09 6.62
N ASN A 434 22.81 10.09 6.20
CA ASN A 434 22.67 11.35 6.94
C ASN A 434 21.51 11.30 7.94
N ASP A 435 21.54 12.23 8.90
CA ASP A 435 20.61 12.39 10.03
C ASP A 435 19.13 12.42 9.61
N LYS A 436 18.83 12.84 8.36
CA LYS A 436 17.46 12.81 7.80
C LYS A 436 16.88 11.39 7.65
N ASN A 437 17.69 10.34 7.85
CA ASN A 437 17.28 8.95 7.84
C ASN A 437 17.10 8.35 9.24
N GLN A 438 17.01 9.17 10.30
CA GLN A 438 16.85 8.73 11.69
C GLN A 438 15.51 9.18 12.31
N PRO A 439 14.38 8.53 12.00
CA PRO A 439 13.04 8.92 12.41
C PRO A 439 12.54 8.26 13.70
N LEU A 440 13.34 7.36 14.28
CA LEU A 440 12.99 6.55 15.45
C LEU A 440 13.72 7.11 16.67
N LEU A 441 13.02 7.64 17.66
CA LEU A 441 13.62 7.99 18.95
C LEU A 441 13.76 6.71 19.76
N GLU A 442 15.00 6.22 19.88
CA GLU A 442 15.30 5.09 20.74
C GLU A 442 15.66 5.58 22.15
N ILE A 443 15.08 4.91 23.14
CA ILE A 443 15.32 5.11 24.57
C ILE A 443 15.78 3.76 25.11
N GLU A 444 17.06 3.66 25.48
CA GLU A 444 17.63 2.39 25.95
C GLU A 444 17.38 2.17 27.45
N PRO A 445 17.30 0.91 27.91
CA PRO A 445 17.18 0.59 29.33
C PRO A 445 18.24 1.30 30.18
N GLY A 446 17.80 1.95 31.25
CA GLY A 446 18.66 2.77 32.11
C GLY A 446 18.72 4.26 31.75
N ALA A 447 18.13 4.72 30.64
CA ALA A 447 17.84 6.14 30.41
C ALA A 447 17.09 6.73 31.62
N LYS A 448 17.39 7.97 32.02
CA LYS A 448 16.68 8.66 33.12
C LYS A 448 15.85 9.80 32.56
N LEU A 449 14.66 10.02 33.10
CA LEU A 449 13.76 11.08 32.64
C LEU A 449 13.93 12.34 33.48
N VAL A 450 13.63 13.51 32.91
CA VAL A 450 13.41 14.74 33.69
C VAL A 450 11.95 14.75 34.12
N SER A 451 11.68 14.35 35.37
CA SER A 451 10.32 14.21 35.92
C SER A 451 9.78 15.48 36.61
N GLU A 452 10.66 16.35 37.11
CA GLU A 452 10.28 17.58 37.82
C GLU A 452 10.47 18.83 36.94
N VAL A 453 9.41 19.63 36.81
CA VAL A 453 9.49 20.98 36.23
C VAL A 453 9.72 21.99 37.37
N PRO A 454 10.78 22.82 37.32
CA PRO A 454 11.05 23.84 38.34
C PRO A 454 9.89 24.83 38.50
N ALA A 455 9.70 25.35 39.71
CA ALA A 455 8.71 26.40 39.97
C ALA A 455 9.08 27.73 39.23
N PRO A 456 8.10 28.51 38.75
CA PRO A 456 8.32 29.80 38.09
C PRO A 456 9.14 30.80 38.94
N ASP A 457 10.26 31.28 38.39
CA ASP A 457 11.24 32.17 39.04
C ASP A 457 11.20 33.63 38.54
N GLN A 458 10.30 33.97 37.61
CA GLN A 458 10.02 35.34 37.15
C GLN A 458 8.52 35.66 37.24
N LYS A 459 8.19 36.90 37.67
CA LYS A 459 6.81 37.39 37.77
C LYS A 459 6.67 38.79 37.19
N LEU A 460 5.62 38.99 36.38
CA LEU A 460 5.14 40.29 35.93
C LEU A 460 4.02 40.73 36.86
N THR A 461 4.20 41.87 37.52
CA THR A 461 3.22 42.46 38.45
C THR A 461 2.32 43.52 37.79
N GLN A 462 2.43 43.68 36.48
CA GLN A 462 1.67 44.66 35.69
C GLN A 462 0.69 43.94 34.74
N ALA A 463 -0.60 44.24 34.90
CA ALA A 463 -1.64 43.88 33.93
C ALA A 463 -1.64 44.84 32.71
N GLY A 464 -2.24 44.40 31.60
CA GLY A 464 -2.33 45.15 30.35
C GLY A 464 -1.11 45.03 29.45
N LEU A 465 -0.19 44.09 29.72
CA LEU A 465 0.99 43.84 28.88
C LEU A 465 0.65 42.81 27.80
N LYS A 466 0.98 43.11 26.55
CA LYS A 466 0.93 42.14 25.46
C LYS A 466 2.17 41.24 25.52
N LEU A 467 1.98 39.93 25.61
CA LEU A 467 3.07 38.95 25.67
C LEU A 467 3.45 38.54 24.24
N VAL A 468 4.41 39.23 23.62
CA VAL A 468 4.78 38.99 22.22
C VAL A 468 5.83 37.88 22.14
N PRO A 469 5.62 36.79 21.39
CA PRO A 469 6.61 35.73 21.24
C PRO A 469 7.95 36.20 20.67
N VAL A 470 9.03 35.52 21.07
CA VAL A 470 10.42 35.75 20.65
C VAL A 470 10.96 34.46 20.06
N GLY A 471 11.10 34.41 18.73
CA GLY A 471 11.43 33.17 17.99
C GLY A 471 10.18 32.55 17.33
N ASP A 472 10.28 31.28 16.93
CA ASP A 472 9.08 30.53 16.53
C ASP A 472 8.28 30.12 17.79
N ALA A 473 6.96 30.10 17.65
CA ALA A 473 6.01 30.15 18.77
C ALA A 473 4.96 29.03 18.68
N LYS A 474 5.36 27.85 18.19
CA LYS A 474 4.45 26.79 17.74
C LYS A 474 4.81 25.45 18.35
N GLY A 475 3.81 24.63 18.65
CA GLY A 475 3.96 23.25 19.13
C GLY A 475 4.46 23.08 20.57
N SER A 476 5.28 24.01 21.07
CA SER A 476 5.88 23.96 22.41
C SER A 476 4.92 24.37 23.53
N ARG A 477 4.96 23.64 24.65
CA ARG A 477 4.30 23.93 25.93
C ARG A 477 4.64 25.31 26.47
N TRP A 478 5.92 25.66 26.43
CA TRP A 478 6.42 26.96 26.88
C TRP A 478 6.92 27.78 25.70
N ILE A 479 6.61 29.07 25.72
CA ILE A 479 7.00 30.01 24.68
C ILE A 479 7.74 31.18 25.33
N LYS A 480 8.91 31.53 24.78
CA LYS A 480 9.66 32.71 25.18
C LYS A 480 8.94 33.96 24.67
N VAL A 481 8.56 34.86 25.56
CA VAL A 481 7.83 36.10 25.24
C VAL A 481 8.60 37.32 25.73
N GLN A 482 8.53 38.41 24.96
CA GLN A 482 8.86 39.76 25.40
C GLN A 482 7.54 40.45 25.79
N PRO A 483 7.33 40.77 27.08
CA PRO A 483 6.20 41.59 27.48
C PRO A 483 6.35 43.00 26.90
N LYS A 484 5.25 43.55 26.35
CA LYS A 484 5.21 44.89 25.77
C LYS A 484 3.98 45.66 26.26
N SER A 485 4.18 46.90 26.67
CA SER A 485 3.09 47.85 26.89
C SER A 485 2.39 48.19 25.56
N VAL A 486 1.07 48.38 25.60
CA VAL A 486 0.25 48.69 24.41
C VAL A 486 -0.25 50.14 24.47
N THR A 487 0.16 50.95 23.50
CA THR A 487 -0.38 52.32 23.32
C THR A 487 -1.20 52.38 22.03
N ASN A 488 -2.49 52.68 22.13
CA ASN A 488 -3.35 52.87 20.96
C ASN A 488 -3.06 54.23 20.31
N VAL A 489 -2.79 54.22 19.00
CA VAL A 489 -2.58 55.41 18.17
C VAL A 489 -3.83 55.62 17.31
N PRO A 490 -4.63 56.68 17.56
CA PRO A 490 -5.85 56.94 16.79
C PRO A 490 -5.52 57.29 15.33
N ALA A 491 -6.45 56.95 14.42
CA ALA A 491 -6.32 57.22 13.00
C ALA A 491 -6.18 58.72 12.71
N LYS A 492 -5.27 59.10 11.80
CA LYS A 492 -5.07 60.49 11.38
C LYS A 492 -4.93 60.57 9.86
N GLY A 493 -5.90 61.21 9.20
CA GLY A 493 -5.96 61.28 7.74
C GLY A 493 -6.15 59.90 7.09
N LYS A 494 -5.35 59.58 6.07
CA LYS A 494 -5.41 58.27 5.37
C LYS A 494 -4.74 57.11 6.13
N GLN A 495 -4.12 57.35 7.29
CA GLN A 495 -3.52 56.28 8.09
C GLN A 495 -4.56 55.61 9.01
N LYS A 496 -4.64 54.28 8.95
CA LYS A 496 -5.48 53.46 9.84
C LYS A 496 -5.00 53.60 11.30
N ALA A 497 -5.92 53.42 12.25
CA ALA A 497 -5.56 53.32 13.66
C ALA A 497 -4.61 52.13 13.88
N GLY A 498 -3.67 52.27 14.81
CA GLY A 498 -2.61 51.27 15.05
C GLY A 498 -2.25 51.16 16.52
N GLN A 499 -1.45 50.14 16.85
CA GLN A 499 -0.90 49.94 18.19
C GLN A 499 0.61 50.14 18.17
N LYS A 500 1.11 50.99 19.06
CA LYS A 500 2.55 51.07 19.36
C LYS A 500 2.84 50.16 20.54
N LEU A 501 3.82 49.27 20.37
CA LEU A 501 4.30 48.36 21.40
C LEU A 501 5.67 48.84 21.89
N ALA A 502 5.89 48.82 23.20
CA ALA A 502 7.18 49.14 23.81
C ALA A 502 7.52 48.13 24.93
N ASP A 503 8.75 47.64 24.93
CA ASP A 503 9.19 46.51 25.76
C ASP A 503 9.16 46.84 27.26
N VAL A 504 8.71 45.88 28.06
CA VAL A 504 8.60 45.99 29.52
C VAL A 504 9.25 44.77 30.16
N GLY A 505 10.28 45.00 30.97
CA GLY A 505 11.04 43.94 31.62
C GLY A 505 11.87 43.09 30.63
N LYS A 506 12.50 42.03 31.17
CA LYS A 506 13.25 41.05 30.38
C LYS A 506 12.28 40.06 29.70
N PRO A 507 12.68 39.44 28.57
CA PRO A 507 12.00 38.25 28.05
C PRO A 507 11.90 37.16 29.12
N MET A 508 10.87 36.32 29.03
CA MET A 508 10.65 35.17 29.91
C MET A 508 9.89 34.07 29.20
N TRP A 509 10.03 32.84 29.67
CA TRP A 509 9.20 31.72 29.25
C TRP A 509 7.87 31.73 30.01
N VAL A 510 6.78 31.48 29.30
CA VAL A 510 5.42 31.34 29.85
C VAL A 510 4.73 30.14 29.22
N GLU A 511 3.69 29.63 29.87
CA GLU A 511 2.76 28.67 29.25
C GLU A 511 2.24 29.21 27.90
N SER A 512 2.21 28.36 26.89
CA SER A 512 1.92 28.73 25.49
C SER A 512 0.55 29.37 25.30
N SER A 513 -0.42 29.01 26.13
CA SER A 513 -1.75 29.62 26.20
C SER A 513 -1.75 31.13 26.48
N LEU A 514 -0.66 31.67 27.05
CA LEU A 514 -0.47 33.09 27.32
C LEU A 514 0.19 33.84 26.16
N ALA A 515 0.77 33.13 25.18
CA ALA A 515 1.50 33.72 24.07
C ALA A 515 0.59 34.56 23.14
N ASN A 516 1.07 35.75 22.74
CA ASN A 516 0.35 36.75 21.94
C ASN A 516 -0.95 37.30 22.57
N THR A 517 -1.25 36.96 23.83
CA THR A 517 -2.37 37.52 24.60
C THR A 517 -2.01 38.85 25.28
N ILE A 518 -2.99 39.50 25.92
CA ILE A 518 -2.78 40.64 26.81
C ILE A 518 -3.05 40.18 28.25
N SER A 519 -2.11 40.41 29.16
CA SER A 519 -2.25 40.01 30.56
C SER A 519 -3.42 40.74 31.24
N THR A 520 -4.31 40.00 31.89
CA THR A 520 -5.41 40.55 32.71
C THR A 520 -5.06 40.61 34.21
N ALA A 521 -4.01 39.88 34.61
CA ALA A 521 -3.52 39.77 35.98
C ALA A 521 -1.98 39.60 35.97
N ASN A 522 -1.40 39.33 37.16
CA ASN A 522 0.01 39.00 37.28
C ASN A 522 0.34 37.70 36.55
N VAL A 523 1.45 37.68 35.81
CA VAL A 523 1.90 36.50 35.04
C VAL A 523 3.14 35.93 35.71
N SER A 524 3.14 34.63 36.00
CA SER A 524 4.34 33.90 36.45
C SER A 524 4.92 33.11 35.27
N GLY A 525 6.23 32.94 35.27
CA GLY A 525 6.97 32.15 34.28
C GLY A 525 8.44 32.06 34.65
N TRP A 526 9.30 31.72 33.70
CA TRP A 526 10.70 31.38 33.96
C TRP A 526 11.69 32.30 33.26
N GLN A 527 12.81 32.62 33.92
CA GLN A 527 13.92 33.39 33.34
C GLN A 527 14.63 32.60 32.22
N ASN A 528 14.81 31.29 32.46
CA ASN A 528 15.44 30.33 31.55
C ASN A 528 14.42 29.28 31.07
N PHE A 529 14.79 28.44 30.11
CA PHE A 529 13.93 27.32 29.71
C PHE A 529 13.73 26.35 30.89
N PRO A 530 12.51 25.80 31.14
CA PRO A 530 12.26 25.06 32.38
C PRO A 530 12.93 23.68 32.50
N LEU A 531 13.30 23.03 31.38
CA LEU A 531 13.88 21.67 31.39
C LEU A 531 15.41 21.72 31.21
N ASP A 532 16.10 20.75 31.82
CA ASP A 532 17.56 20.61 31.78
C ASP A 532 17.92 19.12 31.95
N VAL A 533 18.67 18.56 30.99
CA VAL A 533 19.04 17.13 30.94
C VAL A 533 19.86 16.75 32.18
N SER A 534 20.63 17.67 32.75
CA SER A 534 21.39 17.43 33.98
C SER A 534 20.52 17.18 35.22
N LYS A 535 19.20 17.40 35.12
CA LYS A 535 18.19 17.10 36.16
C LYS A 535 17.53 15.73 35.98
N ALA A 536 17.88 14.98 34.92
CA ALA A 536 17.40 13.62 34.72
C ALA A 536 17.77 12.73 35.91
N SER A 537 16.76 12.17 36.58
CA SER A 537 16.94 11.54 37.89
C SER A 537 15.99 10.35 38.08
N GLY A 538 15.90 9.81 39.30
CA GLY A 538 15.07 8.64 39.59
C GLY A 538 15.61 7.31 39.03
N PRO A 539 14.77 6.27 38.99
CA PRO A 539 15.10 5.00 38.35
C PRO A 539 15.22 5.19 36.83
N GLY A 540 16.13 4.43 36.22
CA GLY A 540 16.21 4.38 34.76
C GLY A 540 15.12 3.48 34.17
N VAL A 541 14.69 3.79 32.95
CA VAL A 541 13.69 3.04 32.18
C VAL A 541 14.01 1.55 32.16
N GLY A 542 13.00 0.69 32.33
CA GLY A 542 13.17 -0.77 32.37
C GLY A 542 13.35 -1.39 30.99
N PHE A 543 12.62 -0.88 30.00
CA PHE A 543 12.53 -1.44 28.65
C PHE A 543 13.19 -0.54 27.60
N ARG A 544 13.56 -1.13 26.46
CA ARG A 544 13.91 -0.36 25.27
C ARG A 544 12.60 0.11 24.62
N ASN A 545 12.54 1.39 24.25
CA ASN A 545 11.39 1.97 23.55
C ASN A 545 11.88 2.57 22.23
N VAL A 546 11.14 2.41 21.14
CA VAL A 546 11.51 2.85 19.77
C VAL A 546 10.36 3.65 19.17
N ILE A 547 10.18 4.88 19.67
CA ILE A 547 9.01 5.72 19.35
C ILE A 547 9.25 6.46 18.04
N ARG A 548 8.26 6.48 17.13
CA ARG A 548 8.39 7.16 15.84
C ARG A 548 8.21 8.66 16.04
N ARG A 549 8.99 9.48 15.33
CA ARG A 549 8.88 10.96 15.41
C ARG A 549 7.45 11.47 15.18
N ALA A 550 6.73 10.85 14.24
CA ALA A 550 5.33 11.18 13.94
C ALA A 550 4.33 10.84 15.07
N GLU A 551 4.69 10.03 16.06
CA GLU A 551 3.90 9.77 17.28
C GLU A 551 4.26 10.78 18.37
N LEU A 552 5.55 11.07 18.54
CA LEU A 552 6.04 12.11 19.44
C LEU A 552 5.43 13.48 19.12
N ASP A 553 5.32 13.82 17.83
CA ASP A 553 4.68 15.05 17.35
C ASP A 553 3.14 15.07 17.57
N LYS A 554 2.50 13.93 17.92
CA LYS A 554 1.06 13.82 18.25
C LYS A 554 0.74 13.94 19.75
N LEU A 555 1.74 13.99 20.64
CA LEU A 555 1.53 14.00 22.10
C LEU A 555 0.80 15.25 22.64
N GLY A 556 0.59 16.27 21.80
CA GLY A 556 -0.09 17.51 22.14
C GLY A 556 0.83 18.55 22.80
N THR A 557 0.41 19.81 22.78
CA THR A 557 1.24 20.95 23.20
C THR A 557 1.71 20.87 24.65
N ASP A 558 1.00 20.17 25.53
CA ASP A 558 1.35 20.07 26.95
C ASP A 558 2.46 19.04 27.21
N ASN A 559 2.80 18.23 26.20
CA ASN A 559 3.80 17.16 26.24
C ASN A 559 4.94 17.35 25.23
N ILE A 560 4.95 18.46 24.49
CA ILE A 560 6.02 18.81 23.54
C ILE A 560 6.62 20.15 24.00
N ALA A 561 7.93 20.28 24.05
CA ALA A 561 8.59 21.56 24.31
C ALA A 561 9.82 21.74 23.41
N ILE A 562 10.16 22.99 23.11
CA ILE A 562 11.33 23.35 22.28
C ILE A 562 12.09 24.45 23.03
N ASP A 563 13.39 24.24 23.26
CA ASP A 563 14.24 25.21 23.95
C ASP A 563 14.71 26.35 23.02
N ASP A 564 15.47 27.33 23.53
CA ASP A 564 15.97 28.44 22.71
C ASP A 564 17.18 28.11 21.81
N LYS A 565 17.62 26.85 21.81
CA LYS A 565 18.60 26.29 20.86
C LYS A 565 17.92 25.48 19.76
N GLY A 566 16.66 25.11 19.94
CA GLY A 566 15.86 24.31 19.00
C GLY A 566 15.88 22.81 19.29
N HIS A 567 16.36 22.39 20.47
CA HIS A 567 16.26 20.99 20.90
C HIS A 567 14.82 20.65 21.24
N HIS A 568 14.37 19.45 20.86
CA HIS A 568 13.01 18.99 21.12
C HIS A 568 12.94 18.15 22.37
N TRP A 569 11.87 18.35 23.11
CA TRP A 569 11.56 17.68 24.35
C TRP A 569 10.18 17.05 24.27
N TRP A 570 10.06 15.81 24.73
CA TRP A 570 8.79 15.09 24.79
C TRP A 570 8.55 14.51 26.19
N ASN A 571 7.38 14.81 26.76
CA ASN A 571 6.88 14.16 27.95
C ASN A 571 6.18 12.86 27.54
N ILE A 572 6.82 11.74 27.84
CA ILE A 572 6.42 10.41 27.38
C ILE A 572 6.16 9.49 28.56
N THR A 573 5.35 8.45 28.32
CA THR A 573 5.20 7.32 29.24
C THR A 573 5.97 6.13 28.69
N VAL A 574 6.80 5.52 29.53
CA VAL A 574 7.66 4.37 29.22
C VAL A 574 7.62 3.39 30.39
N GLY A 575 7.98 2.12 30.16
CA GLY A 575 7.95 1.12 31.23
C GLY A 575 9.12 1.21 32.21
N SER A 576 8.84 1.23 33.51
CA SER A 576 9.83 0.95 34.58
C SER A 576 10.17 -0.54 34.66
N LYS A 577 11.17 -0.90 35.48
CA LYS A 577 11.66 -2.29 35.59
C LYS A 577 10.64 -3.33 36.07
N ASP A 578 9.58 -2.90 36.72
CA ASP A 578 8.47 -3.74 37.20
C ASP A 578 7.29 -3.79 36.22
N GLY A 579 7.45 -3.26 35.01
CA GLY A 579 6.40 -3.23 33.98
C GLY A 579 5.40 -2.09 34.13
N SER A 580 5.50 -1.25 35.16
CA SER A 580 4.57 -0.14 35.41
C SER A 580 4.94 1.15 34.65
N ASP A 581 4.03 2.13 34.67
CA ASP A 581 4.16 3.39 33.94
C ASP A 581 5.16 4.34 34.62
N GLN A 582 6.20 4.75 33.89
CA GLN A 582 7.09 5.85 34.26
C GLN A 582 6.93 6.99 33.26
N GLN A 583 6.48 8.16 33.74
CA GLN A 583 6.34 9.37 32.90
C GLN A 583 7.45 10.38 33.15
N GLY A 584 7.89 11.08 32.10
CA GLY A 584 8.77 12.23 32.21
C GLY A 584 9.32 12.71 30.87
N TRP A 585 10.12 13.78 30.90
CA TRP A 585 10.66 14.40 29.70
C TRP A 585 11.97 13.74 29.24
N VAL A 586 12.04 13.48 27.94
CA VAL A 586 13.27 13.17 27.18
C VAL A 586 13.61 14.30 26.22
N CYS A 587 14.89 14.45 25.87
CA CYS A 587 15.41 15.42 24.90
C CYS A 587 16.06 14.71 23.71
N ASP A 588 15.95 15.27 22.50
CA ASP A 588 16.67 14.77 21.30
C ASP A 588 18.18 15.00 21.32
N THR A 589 18.67 15.85 22.23
CA THR A 589 20.04 16.34 22.28
C THR A 589 20.67 16.14 23.65
N ASP A 590 21.91 15.64 23.69
CA ASP A 590 22.75 15.41 24.87
C ASP A 590 22.15 14.53 25.99
N HIS A 591 21.03 13.85 25.74
CA HIS A 591 20.31 13.02 26.72
C HIS A 591 20.89 11.60 26.78
N PRO A 592 21.48 11.16 27.92
CA PRO A 592 22.13 9.84 27.99
C PRO A 592 21.15 8.70 27.73
N ASN A 593 21.54 7.77 26.86
CA ASN A 593 20.75 6.61 26.41
C ASN A 593 19.47 6.96 25.63
N VAL A 594 19.38 8.17 25.07
CA VAL A 594 18.28 8.61 24.19
C VAL A 594 18.88 9.16 22.90
N GLN A 595 18.44 8.66 21.75
CA GLN A 595 19.03 9.02 20.45
C GLN A 595 18.09 8.70 19.28
N PHE A 596 18.16 9.51 18.22
CA PHE A 596 17.48 9.17 16.97
C PHE A 596 18.26 8.09 16.20
N ARG A 597 17.55 7.04 15.75
CA ARG A 597 18.07 5.87 15.03
C ARG A 597 17.42 5.72 13.67
N SER A 598 18.15 5.13 12.74
CA SER A 598 17.65 4.75 11.41
C SER A 598 16.95 3.39 11.45
N PRO A 599 15.87 3.14 10.68
CA PRO A 599 15.25 1.81 10.59
C PRO A 599 16.23 0.74 10.11
N TRP A 600 17.26 1.16 9.36
CA TRP A 600 18.33 0.31 8.85
C TRP A 600 19.36 -0.08 9.92
N GLU A 601 19.34 0.55 11.09
CA GLU A 601 20.07 0.06 12.28
C GLU A 601 19.32 -1.06 12.99
N TRP A 602 18.04 -1.25 12.69
CA TRP A 602 17.13 -2.16 13.36
C TRP A 602 17.16 -1.96 14.89
N PRO A 603 16.80 -0.76 15.39
CA PRO A 603 16.79 -0.46 16.82
C PRO A 603 15.87 -1.42 17.57
N GLY A 604 16.37 -1.95 18.68
CA GLY A 604 15.72 -2.99 19.47
C GLY A 604 15.64 -4.40 18.89
N PHE A 605 15.89 -4.61 17.58
CA PHE A 605 15.85 -5.97 17.02
C PHE A 605 17.04 -6.81 17.46
N GLU A 606 16.74 -7.94 18.09
CA GLU A 606 17.71 -8.91 18.59
C GLU A 606 17.53 -10.26 17.88
N LEU A 607 18.65 -10.83 17.42
CA LEU A 607 18.69 -12.21 16.94
C LEU A 607 18.66 -13.17 18.14
N VAL A 608 17.99 -14.30 17.98
CA VAL A 608 17.89 -15.40 18.95
C VAL A 608 17.97 -16.72 18.20
N ASP A 609 18.80 -17.68 18.63
CA ASP A 609 18.78 -19.03 18.06
C ASP A 609 18.11 -20.03 19.01
N ASN A 610 16.94 -20.55 18.61
CA ASN A 610 16.18 -21.56 19.34
C ASN A 610 16.27 -22.94 18.67
N GLY A 611 17.04 -23.10 17.59
CA GLY A 611 17.10 -24.32 16.77
C GLY A 611 17.70 -25.56 17.45
N SER A 612 18.13 -25.46 18.71
CA SER A 612 18.59 -26.57 19.55
C SER A 612 17.50 -27.15 20.47
N VAL A 613 16.32 -26.52 20.52
CA VAL A 613 15.20 -26.92 21.39
C VAL A 613 14.13 -27.63 20.55
N SER A 614 13.77 -28.86 20.92
CA SER A 614 12.74 -29.63 20.21
C SER A 614 11.32 -29.18 20.59
N PRO A 615 10.31 -29.42 19.74
CA PRO A 615 8.91 -29.24 20.11
C PRO A 615 8.50 -30.03 21.35
N SER A 616 9.10 -31.21 21.56
CA SER A 616 8.87 -32.06 22.75
C SER A 616 9.41 -31.42 24.03
N ASP A 617 10.63 -30.87 24.01
CA ASP A 617 11.21 -30.17 25.15
C ASP A 617 10.41 -28.90 25.50
N MET A 618 9.99 -28.13 24.47
CA MET A 618 9.09 -26.98 24.67
C MET A 618 7.76 -27.37 25.32
N PHE A 619 7.18 -28.51 24.92
CA PHE A 619 5.90 -28.95 25.46
C PHE A 619 6.03 -29.50 26.90
N LYS A 620 7.12 -30.20 27.24
CA LYS A 620 7.45 -30.55 28.62
C LYS A 620 7.59 -29.32 29.51
N ARG A 621 8.30 -28.29 29.03
CA ARG A 621 8.35 -26.97 29.70
C ARG A 621 6.94 -26.45 29.95
N HIS A 622 6.07 -26.44 28.94
CA HIS A 622 4.69 -25.94 29.10
C HIS A 622 3.91 -26.69 30.19
N ILE A 623 3.95 -28.02 30.21
CA ILE A 623 3.31 -28.83 31.26
C ILE A 623 3.81 -28.40 32.63
N HIS A 624 5.13 -28.30 32.81
CA HIS A 624 5.75 -27.90 34.08
C HIS A 624 5.41 -26.47 34.49
N THR A 625 5.57 -25.51 33.56
CA THR A 625 5.30 -24.09 33.78
C THR A 625 3.84 -23.84 34.16
N THR A 626 2.90 -24.52 33.53
CA THR A 626 1.45 -24.35 33.75
C THR A 626 0.85 -25.34 34.76
N GLU A 627 1.68 -26.20 35.38
CA GLU A 627 1.29 -27.20 36.38
C GLU A 627 0.18 -28.15 35.89
N GLN A 628 0.16 -28.45 34.58
CA GLN A 628 -0.83 -29.31 33.91
C GLN A 628 -0.48 -30.81 34.01
N TYR A 629 -0.14 -31.26 35.22
CA TYR A 629 0.24 -32.64 35.48
C TYR A 629 -0.97 -33.59 35.44
N MET A 630 -0.74 -34.85 35.06
CA MET A 630 -1.72 -35.92 35.26
C MET A 630 -1.86 -36.24 36.76
N ALA A 631 -2.98 -36.86 37.14
CA ALA A 631 -3.25 -37.22 38.54
C ALA A 631 -2.27 -38.25 39.16
N ASP A 632 -1.39 -38.81 38.32
CA ASP A 632 -0.36 -39.80 38.63
C ASP A 632 1.08 -39.27 38.39
N GLU A 633 1.24 -37.98 38.11
CA GLU A 633 2.52 -37.28 37.90
C GLU A 633 2.79 -36.26 39.03
N GLU A 634 4.02 -36.20 39.53
CA GLU A 634 4.42 -35.26 40.61
C GLU A 634 5.10 -33.99 40.05
N GLY A 635 5.24 -33.89 38.72
CA GLY A 635 5.82 -32.75 38.00
C GLY A 635 7.35 -32.71 37.97
N THR A 636 8.01 -33.54 38.78
CA THR A 636 9.46 -33.77 38.80
C THR A 636 10.02 -34.31 37.49
N GLU A 637 9.18 -35.06 36.77
CA GLU A 637 9.42 -35.75 35.51
C GLU A 637 9.68 -34.79 34.33
N PHE A 638 9.38 -33.50 34.52
CA PHE A 638 9.54 -32.45 33.52
C PHE A 638 10.55 -31.37 33.95
N MET A 639 11.09 -31.44 35.17
CA MET A 639 11.93 -30.38 35.75
C MET A 639 13.24 -30.17 34.98
N ASP A 640 13.92 -31.23 34.59
CA ASP A 640 15.22 -31.15 33.92
C ASP A 640 15.10 -30.52 32.53
N GLU A 641 14.12 -30.94 31.72
CA GLU A 641 13.82 -30.30 30.44
C GLU A 641 13.30 -28.88 30.60
N ALA A 642 12.41 -28.60 31.57
CA ALA A 642 11.94 -27.24 31.81
C ALA A 642 13.10 -26.29 32.18
N ALA A 643 14.01 -26.71 33.06
CA ALA A 643 15.20 -25.95 33.42
C ALA A 643 16.15 -25.76 32.23
N LYS A 644 16.36 -26.80 31.42
CA LYS A 644 17.14 -26.72 30.16
C LYS A 644 16.57 -25.69 29.19
N VAL A 645 15.25 -25.66 29.00
CA VAL A 645 14.59 -24.74 28.07
C VAL A 645 14.53 -23.32 28.62
N ASN A 646 14.32 -23.13 29.94
CA ASN A 646 14.39 -21.81 30.58
C ASN A 646 15.78 -21.16 30.45
N ALA A 647 16.84 -21.97 30.58
CA ALA A 647 18.22 -21.54 30.33
C ALA A 647 18.53 -21.25 28.84
N GLY A 648 17.59 -21.50 27.92
CA GLY A 648 17.70 -21.16 26.51
C GLY A 648 17.52 -19.66 26.24
N GLU A 649 18.20 -19.16 25.21
CA GLU A 649 18.23 -17.72 24.89
C GLU A 649 16.83 -17.12 24.69
N LEU A 650 15.94 -17.85 24.02
CA LEU A 650 14.57 -17.40 23.75
C LEU A 650 13.78 -17.14 25.05
N ILE A 651 13.76 -18.12 25.96
CA ILE A 651 13.00 -18.01 27.19
C ILE A 651 13.61 -16.98 28.12
N THR A 652 14.93 -16.98 28.33
CA THR A 652 15.61 -15.96 29.14
C THR A 652 15.34 -14.53 28.65
N LYS A 653 15.23 -14.31 27.34
CA LYS A 653 14.87 -12.99 26.78
C LYS A 653 13.40 -12.65 26.97
N LEU A 654 12.49 -13.61 26.82
CA LEU A 654 11.06 -13.41 27.06
C LEU A 654 10.78 -13.13 28.54
N GLU A 655 11.34 -13.90 29.47
CA GLU A 655 11.21 -13.69 30.92
C GLU A 655 11.60 -12.25 31.28
N LYS A 656 12.78 -11.81 30.82
CA LYS A 656 13.26 -10.43 31.00
C LYS A 656 12.36 -9.36 30.34
N ALA A 657 11.62 -9.70 29.29
CA ALA A 657 10.81 -8.77 28.52
C ALA A 657 9.34 -8.67 28.97
N ILE A 658 8.77 -9.74 29.52
CA ILE A 658 7.31 -9.85 29.74
C ILE A 658 6.86 -10.57 31.01
N ASP A 659 7.76 -11.11 31.85
CA ASP A 659 7.39 -11.66 33.16
C ASP A 659 6.83 -10.54 34.06
N LYS A 660 5.50 -10.43 34.07
CA LYS A 660 4.75 -9.30 34.67
C LYS A 660 4.39 -9.56 36.13
N ASN A 661 4.23 -10.83 36.50
CA ASN A 661 3.90 -11.23 37.88
C ASN A 661 5.15 -11.59 38.71
N GLN A 662 6.33 -11.65 38.07
CA GLN A 662 7.63 -11.99 38.66
C GLN A 662 7.66 -13.40 39.25
N ASP A 663 6.90 -14.34 38.65
CA ASP A 663 6.91 -15.75 39.06
C ASP A 663 7.99 -16.58 38.35
N GLY A 664 8.76 -15.98 37.42
CA GLY A 664 9.81 -16.64 36.66
C GLY A 664 9.29 -17.56 35.56
N LYS A 665 8.05 -17.37 35.11
CA LYS A 665 7.43 -18.14 34.03
C LYS A 665 7.24 -17.24 32.79
N VAL A 666 7.00 -17.89 31.66
CA VAL A 666 6.53 -17.24 30.42
C VAL A 666 5.47 -18.12 29.80
N THR A 667 4.30 -17.55 29.62
CA THR A 667 3.09 -18.18 29.10
C THR A 667 2.49 -17.37 27.95
N ALA A 668 1.60 -18.00 27.19
CA ALA A 668 0.82 -17.32 26.16
C ALA A 668 -0.10 -16.20 26.71
N GLN A 669 -0.50 -16.28 27.98
CA GLN A 669 -1.30 -15.23 28.62
C GLN A 669 -0.47 -13.98 28.91
N GLU A 670 0.81 -14.14 29.21
CA GLU A 670 1.73 -13.00 29.39
C GLU A 670 2.12 -12.39 28.05
N LEU A 671 2.34 -13.20 27.01
CA LEU A 671 2.45 -12.69 25.63
C LEU A 671 1.20 -11.90 25.23
N LYS A 672 0.01 -12.38 25.56
CA LYS A 672 -1.26 -11.67 25.32
C LYS A 672 -1.29 -10.31 26.05
N HIS A 673 -0.93 -10.25 27.32
CA HIS A 673 -0.87 -9.01 28.10
C HIS A 673 0.28 -8.06 27.68
N ALA A 674 1.39 -8.60 27.18
CA ALA A 674 2.49 -7.82 26.63
C ALA A 674 2.06 -7.02 25.40
N LEU A 675 1.23 -7.62 24.53
CA LEU A 675 0.67 -6.95 23.35
C LEU A 675 -0.31 -5.80 23.68
N GLU A 676 -0.79 -5.70 24.92
CA GLU A 676 -1.61 -4.57 25.40
C GLU A 676 -0.76 -3.36 25.85
N THR A 677 0.57 -3.52 25.99
CA THR A 677 1.48 -2.54 26.61
C THR A 677 2.62 -2.17 25.65
N PRO A 678 2.80 -0.91 25.22
CA PRO A 678 3.68 -0.55 24.10
C PRO A 678 5.11 -1.10 24.17
N TRP A 679 5.82 -0.87 25.28
CA TRP A 679 7.20 -1.31 25.45
C TRP A 679 7.36 -2.83 25.56
N MET A 680 6.33 -3.55 26.04
CA MET A 680 6.34 -5.01 26.09
C MET A 680 6.04 -5.59 24.69
N ALA A 681 5.10 -4.99 23.95
CA ALA A 681 4.79 -5.36 22.57
C ALA A 681 5.99 -5.15 21.63
N GLU A 682 6.72 -4.04 21.77
CA GLU A 682 8.00 -3.82 21.10
C GLU A 682 9.05 -4.86 21.50
N ALA A 683 9.23 -5.12 22.79
CA ALA A 683 10.23 -6.08 23.28
C ALA A 683 10.01 -7.51 22.74
N VAL A 684 8.75 -7.96 22.62
CA VAL A 684 8.41 -9.26 22.00
C VAL A 684 8.56 -9.22 20.48
N SER A 685 8.02 -8.20 19.81
CA SER A 685 7.97 -8.13 18.34
C SER A 685 9.31 -7.81 17.68
N HIS A 686 10.30 -7.35 18.45
CA HIS A 686 11.67 -7.14 18.00
C HIS A 686 12.58 -8.37 18.18
N LEU A 687 12.09 -9.48 18.76
CA LEU A 687 12.82 -10.76 18.71
C LEU A 687 12.74 -11.35 17.31
N VAL A 688 13.90 -11.60 16.69
CA VAL A 688 14.02 -12.32 15.42
C VAL A 688 14.62 -13.69 15.70
N VAL A 689 13.76 -14.71 15.67
CA VAL A 689 14.10 -16.02 16.20
C VAL A 689 14.38 -17.00 15.06
N ARG A 690 15.54 -17.65 15.11
CA ARG A 690 15.85 -18.80 14.27
C ARG A 690 15.28 -20.06 14.91
N ASN A 691 14.34 -20.70 14.23
CA ASN A 691 13.72 -21.94 14.69
C ASN A 691 13.28 -22.79 13.50
N GLU A 692 13.15 -24.11 13.71
CA GLU A 692 12.53 -24.98 12.72
C GLU A 692 11.10 -24.54 12.38
N THR A 693 10.77 -24.52 11.09
CA THR A 693 9.46 -24.20 10.53
C THR A 693 8.42 -25.24 10.92
N GLU A 694 7.18 -24.81 11.18
CA GLU A 694 6.06 -25.71 11.45
C GLU A 694 5.54 -26.41 10.17
N TRP A 695 5.86 -25.85 9.00
CA TRP A 695 5.28 -26.18 7.70
C TRP A 695 6.02 -27.28 6.90
N GLY A 696 7.02 -27.92 7.51
CA GLY A 696 7.87 -28.95 6.91
C GLY A 696 8.60 -29.79 7.95
N GLY A 697 9.59 -30.57 7.52
CA GLY A 697 10.42 -31.44 8.37
C GLY A 697 9.86 -32.85 8.59
N GLY A 698 8.72 -33.19 7.98
CA GLY A 698 8.04 -34.46 8.22
C GLY A 698 7.36 -34.52 9.60
N LEU A 699 6.84 -35.70 9.96
CA LEU A 699 6.10 -35.89 11.21
C LEU A 699 6.96 -36.15 12.44
N GLY A 700 8.23 -36.55 12.29
CA GLY A 700 9.06 -37.08 13.39
C GLY A 700 9.11 -36.20 14.65
N LYS A 701 9.37 -34.89 14.49
CA LYS A 701 9.40 -33.92 15.60
C LYS A 701 8.06 -33.75 16.33
N TRP A 702 6.96 -34.09 15.68
CA TRP A 702 5.63 -34.13 16.28
C TRP A 702 5.37 -35.50 16.90
N GLU A 703 5.77 -36.59 16.24
CA GLU A 703 5.67 -37.96 16.78
C GLU A 703 6.42 -38.11 18.13
N GLU A 704 7.49 -37.36 18.36
CA GLU A 704 8.20 -37.21 19.65
C GLU A 704 7.31 -36.73 20.82
N LEU A 705 6.15 -36.11 20.56
CA LEU A 705 5.17 -35.72 21.57
C LEU A 705 4.25 -36.89 22.00
N SER A 706 4.17 -37.96 21.20
CA SER A 706 3.20 -39.04 21.42
C SER A 706 3.25 -39.69 22.82
N PRO A 707 4.43 -39.89 23.46
CA PRO A 707 4.49 -40.37 24.84
C PRO A 707 3.83 -39.43 25.86
N LEU A 708 3.83 -38.12 25.60
CA LEU A 708 3.25 -37.08 26.46
C LEU A 708 1.73 -36.96 26.29
N MET A 709 1.16 -37.54 25.24
CA MET A 709 -0.27 -37.44 24.91
C MET A 709 -1.12 -38.51 25.60
N GLN A 710 -0.51 -39.58 26.13
CA GLN A 710 -1.07 -40.62 26.99
C GLN A 710 -2.56 -40.96 26.75
N LYS A 711 -3.46 -40.42 27.60
CA LYS A 711 -4.90 -40.75 27.66
C LYS A 711 -5.69 -40.18 26.46
N GLN A 712 -5.05 -39.41 25.58
CA GLN A 712 -5.64 -38.77 24.40
C GLN A 712 -5.06 -39.29 23.06
N THR A 713 -4.47 -40.49 23.03
CA THR A 713 -3.83 -41.10 21.83
C THR A 713 -4.65 -41.02 20.54
N GLU A 714 -5.97 -41.27 20.59
CA GLU A 714 -6.82 -41.15 19.39
C GLU A 714 -6.93 -39.70 18.90
N MET A 715 -7.12 -38.74 19.81
CA MET A 715 -7.17 -37.31 19.47
C MET A 715 -5.82 -36.83 18.93
N TRP A 716 -4.71 -37.29 19.52
CA TRP A 716 -3.37 -36.97 19.05
C TRP A 716 -3.07 -37.56 17.67
N LYS A 717 -3.48 -38.80 17.40
CA LYS A 717 -3.37 -39.39 16.06
C LYS A 717 -4.15 -38.57 15.03
N THR A 718 -5.38 -38.16 15.37
CA THR A 718 -6.19 -37.28 14.54
C THR A 718 -5.49 -35.92 14.27
N GLU A 719 -4.71 -35.43 15.22
CA GLU A 719 -3.93 -34.21 15.09
C GLU A 719 -2.66 -34.39 14.24
N LEU A 720 -1.94 -35.53 14.37
CA LEU A 720 -0.84 -35.90 13.48
C LEU A 720 -1.28 -35.99 12.01
N ASP A 721 -2.44 -36.61 11.75
CA ASP A 721 -3.03 -36.67 10.40
C ASP A 721 -3.36 -35.26 9.86
N ARG A 722 -3.74 -34.32 10.74
CA ARG A 722 -4.01 -32.91 10.40
C ARG A 722 -2.71 -32.15 10.10
N LEU A 723 -1.70 -32.29 10.95
CA LEU A 723 -0.35 -31.72 10.78
C LEU A 723 0.30 -32.20 9.48
N ALA A 724 0.14 -33.48 9.12
CA ALA A 724 0.65 -34.04 7.86
C ALA A 724 0.13 -33.29 6.62
N LYS A 725 -1.17 -32.97 6.59
CA LYS A 725 -1.83 -32.24 5.49
C LYS A 725 -1.44 -30.75 5.43
N LEU A 726 -1.02 -30.19 6.57
CA LEU A 726 -0.56 -28.81 6.67
C LEU A 726 0.86 -28.61 6.12
N GLN A 727 1.67 -29.65 5.94
CA GLN A 727 3.04 -29.51 5.40
C GLN A 727 3.06 -29.15 3.91
N TRP A 728 3.97 -28.25 3.53
CA TRP A 728 4.19 -27.80 2.14
C TRP A 728 5.60 -27.27 1.85
N TRP A 729 6.46 -27.07 2.86
CA TRP A 729 7.79 -26.46 2.71
C TRP A 729 8.64 -27.15 1.62
N GLU A 730 8.61 -28.48 1.59
CA GLU A 730 9.36 -29.28 0.63
C GLU A 730 8.77 -29.25 -0.78
N GLN A 731 7.49 -28.89 -0.94
CA GLN A 731 6.80 -28.86 -2.24
C GLN A 731 7.18 -27.63 -3.08
N ILE A 732 7.77 -26.60 -2.47
CA ILE A 732 8.16 -25.36 -3.16
C ILE A 732 9.68 -25.22 -3.40
N LYS A 733 10.44 -26.31 -3.21
CA LYS A 733 11.87 -26.37 -3.52
C LYS A 733 12.11 -25.98 -4.98
N GLY A 734 12.82 -24.87 -5.19
CA GLY A 734 13.07 -24.29 -6.52
C GLY A 734 12.55 -22.86 -6.71
N VAL A 735 11.75 -22.33 -5.78
CA VAL A 735 11.43 -20.89 -5.72
C VAL A 735 12.72 -20.09 -5.44
N ASP A 736 12.97 -19.04 -6.22
CA ASP A 736 14.20 -18.24 -6.11
C ASP A 736 14.35 -17.58 -4.73
N GLY A 737 15.52 -17.76 -4.11
CA GLY A 737 15.84 -17.25 -2.78
C GLY A 737 15.08 -17.91 -1.62
N PHE A 738 14.27 -18.94 -1.86
CA PHE A 738 13.57 -19.66 -0.79
C PHE A 738 14.57 -20.40 0.12
N PRO A 739 14.39 -20.41 1.47
CA PRO A 739 15.33 -21.09 2.36
C PRO A 739 15.48 -22.57 2.04
N SER A 740 16.73 -23.04 1.92
CA SER A 740 17.05 -24.43 1.64
C SER A 740 17.02 -25.33 2.89
N ASP A 741 17.19 -24.72 4.06
CA ASP A 741 17.05 -25.38 5.36
C ASP A 741 15.63 -25.27 5.90
N LEU A 742 15.37 -25.97 7.01
CA LEU A 742 14.10 -25.95 7.73
C LEU A 742 14.09 -24.91 8.86
N SER A 743 15.18 -24.19 9.11
CA SER A 743 15.36 -23.31 10.28
C SER A 743 15.66 -21.86 9.87
N PRO A 744 14.70 -21.18 9.19
CA PRO A 744 14.84 -19.80 8.79
C PRO A 744 14.81 -18.86 10.01
N TRP A 745 15.11 -17.58 9.77
CA TRP A 745 14.86 -16.50 10.72
C TRP A 745 13.42 -16.02 10.59
N HIS A 746 12.66 -16.08 11.68
CA HIS A 746 11.27 -15.64 11.74
C HIS A 746 11.18 -14.25 12.37
N LEU A 747 10.28 -13.40 11.85
CA LEU A 747 10.08 -12.02 12.27
C LEU A 747 8.61 -11.77 12.61
N HIS A 748 8.35 -11.05 13.69
CA HIS A 748 6.99 -10.60 13.99
C HIS A 748 6.50 -9.61 12.91
N PRO A 749 5.39 -9.88 12.18
CA PRO A 749 4.97 -9.04 11.04
C PRO A 749 4.70 -7.59 11.44
N ILE A 750 3.95 -7.35 12.52
CA ILE A 750 3.61 -5.99 12.98
C ILE A 750 4.84 -5.16 13.39
N GLY A 751 5.81 -5.75 14.10
CA GLY A 751 7.06 -5.07 14.48
C GLY A 751 7.93 -4.73 13.28
N LEU A 752 8.10 -5.67 12.34
CA LEU A 752 8.82 -5.44 11.09
C LEU A 752 8.21 -4.29 10.27
N ILE A 753 6.89 -4.30 10.10
CA ILE A 753 6.15 -3.21 9.44
C ILE A 753 6.33 -1.91 10.21
N GLY A 754 6.24 -1.91 11.54
CA GLY A 754 6.43 -0.72 12.39
C GLY A 754 7.78 -0.03 12.17
N ASN A 755 8.87 -0.81 12.14
CA ASN A 755 10.22 -0.31 11.90
C ASN A 755 10.36 0.42 10.56
N PHE A 756 9.87 -0.16 9.45
CA PHE A 756 10.04 0.40 8.11
C PHE A 756 8.91 1.32 7.62
N THR A 757 7.72 1.28 8.25
CA THR A 757 6.66 2.30 8.06
C THR A 757 6.94 3.60 8.82
N ALA A 758 7.97 3.63 9.66
CA ALA A 758 8.54 4.84 10.21
C ALA A 758 9.23 5.69 9.12
N LYS A 759 8.44 6.15 8.14
CA LYS A 759 8.77 7.35 7.38
C LYS A 759 8.82 8.47 8.42
N GLY A 760 10.02 8.98 8.71
CA GLY A 760 10.14 10.24 9.44
C GLY A 760 9.27 11.27 8.76
N THR A 761 8.50 12.03 9.55
CA THR A 761 7.49 12.99 9.08
C THR A 761 8.00 13.71 7.84
N SER A 762 7.63 13.22 6.65
CA SER A 762 8.31 13.65 5.44
C SER A 762 7.81 15.05 5.17
N ILE A 763 8.66 16.01 5.56
CA ILE A 763 8.38 17.43 5.48
C ILE A 763 8.01 17.67 4.02
N GLY A 764 6.77 18.10 3.79
CA GLY A 764 6.29 18.35 2.45
C GLY A 764 7.11 19.47 1.80
N GLU A 765 8.12 19.09 1.04
CA GLU A 765 8.98 20.00 0.26
C GLU A 765 8.71 19.87 -1.25
N ALA A 766 8.05 18.79 -1.68
CA ALA A 766 7.59 18.51 -3.04
C ALA A 766 6.34 17.63 -3.00
N LEU A 767 5.58 17.61 -4.10
CA LEU A 767 4.38 16.78 -4.22
C LEU A 767 4.77 15.29 -4.27
N SER A 768 4.08 14.45 -3.49
CA SER A 768 4.26 12.99 -3.57
C SER A 768 3.66 12.42 -4.88
N ASP A 769 4.00 11.18 -5.24
CA ASP A 769 3.33 10.52 -6.36
C ASP A 769 1.83 10.29 -6.08
N ASP A 770 1.46 10.03 -4.82
CA ASP A 770 0.06 9.92 -4.37
C ASP A 770 -0.67 11.26 -4.51
N GLY A 771 -0.02 12.37 -4.16
CA GLY A 771 -0.52 13.73 -4.35
C GLY A 771 -0.62 14.13 -5.83
N LEU A 772 0.29 13.63 -6.68
CA LEU A 772 0.25 13.81 -8.12
C LEU A 772 -0.94 13.06 -8.73
N TRP A 773 -1.16 11.81 -8.31
CA TRP A 773 -2.33 11.01 -8.67
C TRP A 773 -3.63 11.63 -8.15
N PHE A 774 -3.65 12.19 -6.94
CA PHE A 774 -4.81 12.89 -6.39
C PHE A 774 -5.23 14.09 -7.25
N ILE A 775 -4.28 14.93 -7.67
CA ILE A 775 -4.56 16.04 -8.59
C ILE A 775 -4.99 15.49 -9.95
N PHE A 776 -4.29 14.48 -10.48
CA PHE A 776 -4.62 13.85 -11.76
C PHE A 776 -6.07 13.34 -11.79
N SER A 777 -6.49 12.53 -10.81
CA SER A 777 -7.84 11.96 -10.75
C SER A 777 -8.94 13.02 -10.71
N HIS A 778 -8.67 14.20 -10.14
CA HIS A 778 -9.63 15.32 -10.08
C HIS A 778 -9.66 16.23 -11.32
N GLU A 779 -8.63 16.17 -12.18
CA GLU A 779 -8.44 17.10 -13.31
C GLU A 779 -8.48 16.39 -14.68
N ALA A 780 -8.15 15.11 -14.75
CA ALA A 780 -8.09 14.33 -15.98
C ALA A 780 -9.49 13.96 -16.48
N GLN A 781 -9.68 14.02 -17.80
CA GLN A 781 -10.92 13.65 -18.46
C GLN A 781 -10.62 12.88 -19.75
N ALA A 782 -10.83 11.57 -19.72
CA ALA A 782 -10.63 10.68 -20.85
C ALA A 782 -11.35 11.17 -22.13
N GLY A 783 -10.64 11.12 -23.26
CA GLY A 783 -11.08 11.66 -24.55
C GLY A 783 -10.99 13.19 -24.67
N THR A 784 -10.55 13.89 -23.62
CA THR A 784 -10.41 15.36 -23.58
C THR A 784 -9.02 15.80 -23.15
N THR A 785 -8.52 15.44 -21.96
CA THR A 785 -7.21 15.90 -21.45
C THR A 785 -6.05 15.20 -22.12
N ASN A 786 -6.18 13.90 -22.41
CA ASN A 786 -5.23 13.12 -23.21
C ASN A 786 -5.06 13.62 -24.67
N ARG A 787 -5.84 14.63 -25.08
CA ARG A 787 -5.83 15.23 -26.43
C ARG A 787 -5.65 16.75 -26.35
N LEU A 788 -5.27 17.37 -27.48
CA LEU A 788 -5.26 18.83 -27.56
C LEU A 788 -6.70 19.37 -27.44
N HIS A 789 -6.91 20.30 -26.52
CA HIS A 789 -8.19 20.92 -26.25
C HIS A 789 -8.03 22.40 -25.87
N TRP A 790 -9.14 23.12 -25.82
CA TRP A 790 -9.20 24.49 -25.31
C TRP A 790 -10.31 24.56 -24.26
N PRO A 791 -10.01 24.80 -22.97
CA PRO A 791 -11.03 24.82 -21.90
C PRO A 791 -11.86 26.11 -21.88
N GLY A 792 -11.53 27.09 -22.73
CA GLY A 792 -12.22 28.37 -22.82
C GLY A 792 -11.66 29.45 -21.88
N GLY A 793 -12.20 30.67 -22.00
CA GLY A 793 -11.77 31.80 -21.19
C GLY A 793 -10.34 32.23 -21.52
N ALA A 794 -9.55 32.55 -20.50
CA ALA A 794 -8.22 33.13 -20.67
C ALA A 794 -7.12 32.12 -21.08
N SER A 795 -7.43 30.83 -21.15
CA SER A 795 -6.48 29.76 -21.45
C SER A 795 -6.05 29.69 -22.91
N GLY A 796 -4.89 29.09 -23.15
CA GLY A 796 -4.46 28.65 -24.47
C GLY A 796 -4.83 27.20 -24.77
N VAL A 797 -4.23 26.68 -25.85
CA VAL A 797 -4.27 25.24 -26.15
C VAL A 797 -3.69 24.49 -24.94
N THR A 798 -4.41 23.47 -24.49
CA THR A 798 -4.10 22.70 -23.28
C THR A 798 -3.97 21.22 -23.62
N LEU A 799 -3.09 20.53 -22.89
CA LEU A 799 -2.88 19.09 -22.96
C LEU A 799 -2.72 18.52 -21.54
N GLY A 800 -3.07 17.25 -21.33
CA GLY A 800 -3.09 16.64 -20.00
C GLY A 800 -4.01 17.37 -19.03
N ALA A 801 -3.78 17.12 -17.73
CA ALA A 801 -4.48 17.73 -16.61
C ALA A 801 -4.10 19.22 -16.36
N GLY A 802 -4.08 20.06 -17.41
CA GLY A 802 -3.91 21.52 -17.30
C GLY A 802 -2.58 22.11 -17.80
N TYR A 803 -1.84 21.41 -18.69
CA TYR A 803 -0.64 21.99 -19.32
C TYR A 803 -1.05 23.03 -20.38
N ASP A 804 -1.26 24.28 -19.94
CA ASP A 804 -1.58 25.41 -20.83
C ASP A 804 -0.30 25.89 -21.56
N MET A 805 -0.40 26.05 -22.89
CA MET A 805 0.69 26.40 -23.79
C MET A 805 0.76 27.91 -24.12
N LYS A 806 -0.22 28.72 -23.69
CA LYS A 806 -0.26 30.18 -23.93
C LYS A 806 0.98 30.91 -23.45
N GLY A 807 1.43 30.59 -22.23
CA GLY A 807 2.60 31.23 -21.60
C GLY A 807 3.94 30.54 -21.91
N ARG A 808 3.98 29.55 -22.80
CA ARG A 808 5.15 28.69 -23.02
C ARG A 808 5.79 28.96 -24.39
N SER A 809 7.12 28.82 -24.45
CA SER A 809 7.86 28.87 -25.71
C SER A 809 7.81 27.52 -26.43
N GLU A 810 7.91 27.52 -27.76
CA GLU A 810 7.93 26.30 -28.57
C GLU A 810 9.02 25.31 -28.08
N ALA A 811 10.23 25.81 -27.83
CA ALA A 811 11.34 25.00 -27.33
C ALA A 811 11.06 24.37 -25.95
N GLY A 812 10.35 25.08 -25.06
CA GLY A 812 9.94 24.54 -23.76
C GLY A 812 8.88 23.44 -23.91
N ILE A 813 7.91 23.63 -24.81
CA ILE A 813 6.91 22.61 -25.12
C ILE A 813 7.57 21.36 -25.72
N ILE A 814 8.49 21.51 -26.68
CA ILE A 814 9.23 20.37 -27.25
C ILE A 814 9.97 19.59 -26.15
N ALA A 815 10.65 20.29 -25.24
CA ALA A 815 11.37 19.65 -24.15
C ALA A 815 10.46 18.86 -23.20
N ASP A 816 9.33 19.45 -22.78
CA ASP A 816 8.35 18.79 -21.91
C ASP A 816 7.65 17.61 -22.61
N MET A 817 7.29 17.74 -23.90
CA MET A 817 6.69 16.66 -24.70
C MET A 817 7.64 15.47 -24.88
N LYS A 818 8.94 15.73 -25.10
CA LYS A 818 9.96 14.68 -25.18
C LYS A 818 10.23 14.02 -23.84
N ALA A 819 10.14 14.75 -22.73
CA ALA A 819 10.33 14.21 -21.39
C ALA A 819 9.27 13.16 -21.02
N ILE A 820 8.05 13.28 -21.57
CA ILE A 820 6.97 12.27 -21.45
C ILE A 820 7.01 11.22 -22.58
N GLY A 821 8.09 11.13 -23.35
CA GLY A 821 8.30 10.07 -24.35
C GLY A 821 7.58 10.27 -25.69
N LEU A 822 7.09 11.47 -26.02
CA LEU A 822 6.58 11.74 -27.37
C LEU A 822 7.71 11.89 -28.39
N SER A 823 7.39 11.55 -29.65
CA SER A 823 8.33 11.67 -30.78
C SER A 823 8.70 13.12 -31.08
N ASP A 824 9.86 13.34 -31.72
CA ASP A 824 10.28 14.68 -32.16
C ASP A 824 9.27 15.35 -33.10
N GLU A 825 8.61 14.56 -33.95
CA GLU A 825 7.59 15.05 -34.89
C GLU A 825 6.31 15.48 -34.15
N THR A 826 5.81 14.64 -33.23
CA THR A 826 4.62 14.97 -32.41
C THR A 826 4.91 16.17 -31.49
N ALA A 827 6.09 16.21 -30.86
CA ALA A 827 6.51 17.32 -30.00
C ALA A 827 6.60 18.64 -30.78
N ALA A 828 7.19 18.65 -31.98
CA ALA A 828 7.25 19.82 -32.84
C ALA A 828 5.88 20.22 -33.43
N GLY A 829 4.98 19.25 -33.62
CA GLY A 829 3.58 19.48 -33.99
C GLY A 829 2.82 20.23 -32.88
N ILE A 830 2.88 19.72 -31.66
CA ILE A 830 2.24 20.30 -30.47
C ILE A 830 2.81 21.69 -30.17
N ALA A 831 4.13 21.88 -30.28
CA ALA A 831 4.81 23.13 -29.93
C ALA A 831 4.30 24.36 -30.70
N LYS A 832 3.76 24.18 -31.91
CA LYS A 832 3.10 25.26 -32.69
C LYS A 832 1.90 25.90 -31.99
N ALA A 833 1.41 25.30 -30.92
CA ALA A 833 0.39 25.84 -30.03
C ALA A 833 0.88 26.99 -29.13
N ALA A 834 2.20 27.20 -29.02
CA ALA A 834 2.80 28.26 -28.21
C ALA A 834 2.16 29.63 -28.47
N GLY A 835 1.84 30.36 -27.41
CA GLY A 835 1.28 31.70 -27.50
C GLY A 835 -0.14 31.81 -28.07
N LYS A 836 -0.81 30.71 -28.42
CA LYS A 836 -2.19 30.76 -28.92
C LYS A 836 -3.19 30.99 -27.78
N GLU A 837 -4.12 31.91 -28.01
CA GLU A 837 -5.24 32.24 -27.12
C GLU A 837 -6.55 32.39 -27.92
N ASP A 838 -7.67 32.52 -27.22
CA ASP A 838 -9.02 32.77 -27.78
C ASP A 838 -9.37 31.85 -28.98
N SER A 839 -9.86 32.43 -30.09
CA SER A 839 -10.24 31.66 -31.28
C SER A 839 -9.07 30.90 -31.89
N ALA A 840 -7.85 31.47 -31.88
CA ALA A 840 -6.68 30.80 -32.43
C ALA A 840 -6.30 29.54 -31.63
N ALA A 841 -6.52 29.53 -30.31
CA ALA A 841 -6.36 28.34 -29.48
C ALA A 841 -7.47 27.31 -29.75
N ASN A 842 -8.73 27.76 -29.80
CA ASN A 842 -9.88 26.92 -30.13
C ASN A 842 -9.72 26.19 -31.47
N ASP A 843 -9.32 26.92 -32.52
CA ASP A 843 -9.26 26.40 -33.88
C ASP A 843 -8.07 25.45 -34.03
N PHE A 844 -6.89 25.82 -33.51
CA PHE A 844 -5.74 24.91 -33.47
C PHE A 844 -6.05 23.62 -32.69
N ALA A 845 -6.70 23.71 -31.54
CA ALA A 845 -7.07 22.55 -30.73
C ALA A 845 -8.10 21.64 -31.42
N LYS A 846 -9.01 22.19 -32.24
CA LYS A 846 -9.95 21.41 -33.05
C LYS A 846 -9.24 20.70 -34.20
N ASP A 847 -8.47 21.44 -34.98
CA ASP A 847 -7.81 20.94 -36.19
C ASP A 847 -6.74 19.88 -35.86
N ASN A 848 -6.09 20.00 -34.70
CA ASN A 848 -4.99 19.13 -34.27
C ASN A 848 -5.39 18.18 -33.12
N ARG A 849 -6.68 18.07 -32.76
CA ARG A 849 -7.15 17.31 -31.58
C ARG A 849 -6.53 15.91 -31.45
N ASN A 850 -6.46 15.20 -32.56
CA ASN A 850 -6.01 13.80 -32.63
C ASN A 850 -4.52 13.64 -33.00
N MET A 851 -3.73 14.73 -32.97
CA MET A 851 -2.27 14.70 -33.17
C MET A 851 -1.55 13.90 -32.06
N VAL A 852 -2.18 13.83 -30.89
CA VAL A 852 -1.68 13.12 -29.70
C VAL A 852 -2.84 12.43 -28.99
N ASP A 853 -2.50 11.33 -28.33
CA ASP A 853 -3.37 10.56 -27.44
C ASP A 853 -2.47 10.05 -26.31
N LEU A 854 -2.42 10.79 -25.20
CA LEU A 854 -1.52 10.48 -24.09
C LEU A 854 -1.99 9.25 -23.32
N THR A 855 -1.04 8.41 -22.89
CA THR A 855 -1.33 7.40 -21.85
C THR A 855 -1.45 8.06 -20.47
N HIS A 856 -1.99 7.33 -19.49
CA HIS A 856 -2.07 7.80 -18.10
C HIS A 856 -0.70 8.23 -17.55
N GLU A 857 0.34 7.43 -17.78
CA GLU A 857 1.72 7.74 -17.35
C GLU A 857 2.25 9.01 -18.01
N GLN A 858 1.88 9.28 -19.26
CA GLN A 858 2.28 10.48 -19.99
C GLN A 858 1.53 11.73 -19.50
N GLU A 859 0.22 11.64 -19.21
CA GLU A 859 -0.52 12.74 -18.61
C GLU A 859 -0.03 13.07 -17.19
N VAL A 860 0.24 12.04 -16.37
CA VAL A 860 0.81 12.19 -15.02
C VAL A 860 2.24 12.76 -15.09
N GLY A 861 3.06 12.27 -16.01
CA GLY A 861 4.38 12.84 -16.30
C GLY A 861 4.32 14.32 -16.68
N LEU A 862 3.33 14.72 -17.50
CA LEU A 862 3.13 16.11 -17.90
C LEU A 862 2.59 16.98 -16.76
N LEU A 863 1.72 16.41 -15.91
CA LEU A 863 1.23 17.06 -14.70
C LEU A 863 2.38 17.38 -13.74
N ARG A 864 3.38 16.50 -13.61
CA ARG A 864 4.61 16.73 -12.79
C ARG A 864 5.40 17.97 -13.23
N HIS A 865 5.27 18.42 -14.49
CA HIS A 865 5.83 19.68 -14.97
C HIS A 865 4.91 20.89 -14.68
N THR A 866 3.61 20.65 -14.60
CA THR A 866 2.56 21.67 -14.41
C THR A 866 2.36 22.06 -12.94
N VAL A 867 2.57 21.14 -11.99
CA VAL A 867 2.35 21.39 -10.54
C VAL A 867 3.47 22.22 -9.85
N LYS A 868 4.68 22.28 -10.42
CA LYS A 868 5.87 22.92 -9.81
C LYS A 868 5.66 24.37 -9.32
N PRO A 869 4.91 25.26 -10.01
CA PRO A 869 4.62 26.60 -9.52
C PRO A 869 3.79 26.58 -8.23
N TYR A 870 2.89 25.61 -8.09
CA TYR A 870 1.99 25.46 -6.94
C TYR A 870 2.73 24.88 -5.73
N GLU A 871 3.61 23.89 -5.92
CA GLU A 871 4.55 23.46 -4.85
C GLU A 871 5.38 24.63 -4.29
N LYS A 872 5.82 25.53 -5.18
CA LYS A 872 6.56 26.75 -4.79
C LYS A 872 5.64 27.74 -4.07
N MET A 873 4.38 27.86 -4.49
CA MET A 873 3.36 28.69 -3.84
C MET A 873 3.04 28.21 -2.42
N VAL A 874 2.91 26.90 -2.19
CA VAL A 874 2.75 26.29 -0.85
C VAL A 874 3.97 26.60 0.02
N ARG A 875 5.18 26.23 -0.41
CA ARG A 875 6.45 26.51 0.31
C ARG A 875 6.66 27.99 0.64
N ASN A 876 6.27 28.89 -0.27
CA ASN A 876 6.41 30.32 -0.07
C ASN A 876 5.37 30.91 0.88
N SER A 877 4.16 30.34 0.96
CA SER A 877 3.04 30.92 1.71
C SER A 877 2.91 30.30 3.11
N ILE A 878 3.17 29.00 3.25
CA ILE A 878 3.13 28.31 4.53
C ILE A 878 4.43 28.57 5.31
N LYS A 879 4.28 28.70 6.64
CA LYS A 879 5.31 29.05 7.64
C LYS A 879 5.30 28.09 8.83
N ILE A 880 4.68 26.93 8.65
CA ILE A 880 4.72 25.79 9.57
C ILE A 880 5.29 24.59 8.82
N GLN A 881 5.84 23.64 9.56
CA GLN A 881 6.13 22.32 9.02
C GLN A 881 4.80 21.63 8.67
N LEU A 882 4.77 20.92 7.54
CA LEU A 882 3.62 20.14 7.09
C LEU A 882 4.05 18.69 6.94
N SER A 883 3.15 17.75 7.29
CA SER A 883 3.27 16.37 6.82
C SER A 883 3.03 16.31 5.31
N GLN A 884 3.45 15.21 4.68
CA GLN A 884 3.35 15.04 3.22
C GLN A 884 1.90 15.20 2.71
N ASN A 885 0.94 14.51 3.32
CA ASN A 885 -0.47 14.59 2.94
C ASN A 885 -1.05 16.02 3.11
N GLN A 886 -0.61 16.78 4.13
CA GLN A 886 -1.00 18.18 4.31
C GLN A 886 -0.41 19.07 3.21
N PHE A 887 0.83 18.81 2.79
CA PHE A 887 1.44 19.51 1.66
C PHE A 887 0.73 19.17 0.35
N ASP A 888 0.46 17.90 0.08
CA ASP A 888 -0.20 17.43 -1.13
C ASP A 888 -1.63 17.97 -1.26
N ALA A 889 -2.40 17.96 -0.17
CA ALA A 889 -3.70 18.64 -0.10
C ALA A 889 -3.60 20.14 -0.40
N LEU A 890 -2.59 20.83 0.15
CA LEU A 890 -2.39 22.26 -0.10
C LEU A 890 -1.86 22.56 -1.51
N VAL A 891 -1.10 21.66 -2.15
CA VAL A 891 -0.74 21.81 -3.57
C VAL A 891 -1.97 21.62 -4.45
N SER A 892 -2.83 20.62 -4.17
CA SER A 892 -4.10 20.43 -4.90
C SER A 892 -5.04 21.63 -4.73
N PHE A 893 -5.16 22.16 -3.50
CA PHE A 893 -5.92 23.39 -3.26
C PHE A 893 -5.26 24.62 -3.91
N ALA A 894 -3.93 24.74 -3.91
CA ALA A 894 -3.22 25.82 -4.61
C ALA A 894 -3.44 25.76 -6.13
N TYR A 895 -3.60 24.56 -6.70
CA TYR A 895 -3.94 24.32 -8.10
C TYR A 895 -5.32 24.88 -8.47
N ASN A 896 -6.29 24.78 -7.54
CA ASN A 896 -7.65 25.30 -7.72
C ASN A 896 -8.11 26.12 -6.48
N PRO A 897 -7.58 27.33 -6.25
CA PRO A 897 -7.65 28.00 -4.94
C PRO A 897 -8.90 28.85 -4.71
N ALA A 898 -9.80 28.95 -5.69
CA ALA A 898 -11.07 29.70 -5.62
C ALA A 898 -10.98 31.12 -5.00
N ALA A 899 -9.87 31.84 -5.25
CA ALA A 899 -9.53 33.15 -4.66
C ALA A 899 -9.46 33.20 -3.11
N ARG A 900 -9.18 32.06 -2.46
CA ARG A 900 -9.18 31.91 -0.99
C ARG A 900 -7.81 31.61 -0.37
N TRP A 901 -6.78 31.44 -1.21
CA TRP A 901 -5.43 31.06 -0.82
C TRP A 901 -4.87 31.84 0.38
N ASP A 902 -4.86 33.17 0.31
CA ASP A 902 -4.30 34.03 1.38
C ASP A 902 -5.04 33.88 2.71
N SER A 903 -6.36 33.61 2.67
CA SER A 903 -7.15 33.37 3.87
C SER A 903 -6.86 32.00 4.47
N VAL A 904 -6.73 30.96 3.64
CA VAL A 904 -6.45 29.59 4.07
C VAL A 904 -5.05 29.50 4.67
N THR A 905 -4.03 30.00 3.96
CA THR A 905 -2.63 29.99 4.40
C THR A 905 -2.42 30.80 5.68
N ASN A 906 -3.06 31.96 5.84
CA ASN A 906 -2.99 32.74 7.08
C ASN A 906 -3.61 32.00 8.28
N LEU A 907 -4.76 31.32 8.08
CA LEU A 907 -5.38 30.52 9.12
C LEU A 907 -4.49 29.33 9.52
N ILE A 908 -3.92 28.61 8.56
CA ILE A 908 -2.97 27.51 8.82
C ILE A 908 -1.72 28.01 9.54
N ASN A 909 -1.10 29.09 9.08
CA ASN A 909 0.09 29.69 9.69
C ASN A 909 -0.14 30.19 11.12
N THR A 910 -1.39 30.44 11.51
CA THR A 910 -1.80 30.86 12.86
C THR A 910 -2.43 29.74 13.68
N GLY A 911 -2.28 28.48 13.26
CA GLY A 911 -2.75 27.28 13.98
C GLY A 911 -4.25 27.02 13.91
N LYS A 912 -5.00 27.81 13.12
CA LYS A 912 -6.47 27.74 13.04
C LYS A 912 -6.93 26.76 11.95
N VAL A 913 -6.53 25.49 12.10
CA VAL A 913 -6.72 24.45 11.08
C VAL A 913 -8.20 24.25 10.73
N ASP A 914 -9.09 24.07 11.71
CA ASP A 914 -10.53 23.84 11.43
C ASP A 914 -11.20 25.01 10.69
N ALA A 915 -10.76 26.24 11.00
CA ALA A 915 -11.22 27.43 10.28
C ALA A 915 -10.67 27.47 8.85
N ALA A 916 -9.44 27.00 8.62
CA ALA A 916 -8.86 26.87 7.29
C ALA A 916 -9.58 25.80 6.45
N MET A 917 -9.87 24.63 7.02
CA MET A 917 -10.62 23.55 6.36
C MET A 917 -12.04 23.99 6.02
N SER A 918 -12.72 24.65 6.97
CA SER A 918 -14.01 25.31 6.72
C SER A 918 -13.91 26.31 5.56
N LYS A 919 -12.80 27.05 5.46
CA LYS A 919 -12.57 28.04 4.40
C LYS A 919 -12.30 27.43 3.02
N ILE A 920 -11.69 26.24 2.97
CA ILE A 920 -11.54 25.41 1.77
C ILE A 920 -12.93 24.96 1.28
N LYS A 921 -13.79 24.45 2.17
CA LYS A 921 -15.18 24.03 1.84
C LYS A 921 -16.10 25.17 1.34
N GLU A 922 -15.77 26.43 1.58
CA GLU A 922 -16.48 27.55 0.94
C GLU A 922 -16.12 27.75 -0.57
N GLY A 923 -15.12 27.02 -1.08
CA GLY A 923 -14.53 27.14 -2.43
C GLY A 923 -15.29 26.42 -3.55
N VAL A 924 -16.63 26.32 -3.45
CA VAL A 924 -17.47 25.42 -4.26
C VAL A 924 -18.28 26.11 -5.38
N LYS A 925 -18.05 27.41 -5.62
CA LYS A 925 -18.85 28.21 -6.56
C LYS A 925 -18.07 28.66 -7.79
N SER A 926 -18.69 28.55 -8.96
CA SER A 926 -18.24 29.15 -10.22
C SER A 926 -19.34 30.04 -10.82
N LYS A 927 -19.01 31.26 -11.25
CA LYS A 927 -19.96 32.28 -11.73
C LYS A 927 -21.20 32.48 -10.83
N GLY A 928 -21.04 32.30 -9.51
CA GLY A 928 -22.10 32.41 -8.50
C GLY A 928 -22.85 31.11 -8.18
N THR A 929 -22.77 30.10 -9.04
CA THR A 929 -23.47 28.81 -8.90
C THR A 929 -22.60 27.77 -8.20
N VAL A 930 -23.19 26.95 -7.31
CA VAL A 930 -22.48 25.82 -6.67
C VAL A 930 -22.31 24.67 -7.67
N LEU A 931 -21.11 24.10 -7.75
CA LEU A 931 -20.81 22.95 -8.61
C LEU A 931 -20.59 21.68 -7.77
N PRO A 932 -21.36 20.59 -7.95
CA PRO A 932 -21.20 19.37 -7.17
C PRO A 932 -19.78 18.78 -7.17
N GLY A 933 -19.12 18.75 -8.34
CA GLY A 933 -17.73 18.27 -8.43
C GLY A 933 -16.72 19.11 -7.64
N LEU A 934 -16.98 20.41 -7.43
CA LEU A 934 -16.16 21.21 -6.52
C LEU A 934 -16.50 20.91 -5.05
N VAL A 935 -17.73 20.55 -4.71
CA VAL A 935 -18.07 20.13 -3.33
C VAL A 935 -17.26 18.89 -2.97
N HIS A 936 -17.34 17.84 -3.79
CA HIS A 936 -16.59 16.59 -3.56
C HIS A 936 -15.09 16.83 -3.47
N ARG A 937 -14.48 17.52 -4.44
CA ARG A 937 -13.05 17.85 -4.40
C ARG A 937 -12.64 18.62 -3.14
N ARG A 938 -13.45 19.60 -2.68
CA ARG A 938 -13.16 20.36 -1.46
C ARG A 938 -13.31 19.51 -0.20
N ASP A 939 -14.16 18.48 -0.22
CA ASP A 939 -14.25 17.49 0.85
C ASP A 939 -13.04 16.53 0.81
N ASP A 940 -12.69 15.99 -0.36
CA ASP A 940 -11.54 15.09 -0.55
C ASP A 940 -10.20 15.79 -0.19
N GLU A 941 -10.00 17.06 -0.58
CA GLU A 941 -8.83 17.86 -0.19
C GLU A 941 -8.73 18.08 1.33
N VAL A 942 -9.88 18.24 2.02
CA VAL A 942 -9.92 18.37 3.48
C VAL A 942 -9.66 17.03 4.15
N ASN A 943 -10.21 15.93 3.63
CA ASN A 943 -9.97 14.57 4.13
C ASN A 943 -8.49 14.18 3.94
N LEU A 944 -7.86 14.57 2.83
CA LEU A 944 -6.42 14.39 2.63
C LEU A 944 -5.59 15.19 3.63
N TYR A 945 -5.95 16.45 3.91
CA TYR A 945 -5.23 17.29 4.87
C TYR A 945 -5.37 16.79 6.32
N GLN A 946 -6.59 16.46 6.75
CA GLN A 946 -6.90 16.12 8.15
C GLN A 946 -6.67 14.64 8.48
N GLU A 947 -6.91 13.73 7.52
CA GLU A 947 -6.99 12.28 7.75
C GLU A 947 -6.04 11.47 6.85
N GLY A 948 -5.31 12.11 5.93
CA GLY A 948 -4.35 11.44 5.05
C GLY A 948 -4.98 10.55 3.96
N ARG A 949 -6.28 10.68 3.71
CA ARG A 949 -7.01 9.86 2.72
C ARG A 949 -6.83 10.40 1.31
N TYR A 950 -6.16 9.63 0.45
CA TYR A 950 -6.09 9.88 -0.99
C TYR A 950 -7.32 9.25 -1.67
N GLU A 951 -8.35 10.07 -1.90
CA GLU A 951 -9.64 9.63 -2.40
C GLU A 951 -10.23 10.60 -3.44
N MET A 952 -11.15 10.10 -4.26
CA MET A 952 -11.90 10.88 -5.25
C MET A 952 -13.38 10.60 -5.07
N ASN A 953 -14.17 11.63 -4.73
CA ASN A 953 -15.56 11.54 -4.30
C ASN A 953 -15.76 10.51 -3.14
N GLY A 954 -14.83 10.45 -2.19
CA GLY A 954 -14.85 9.49 -1.08
C GLY A 954 -14.51 8.02 -1.43
N VAL A 955 -14.00 7.74 -2.63
CA VAL A 955 -13.47 6.41 -3.01
C VAL A 955 -11.94 6.46 -3.04
N PRO A 956 -11.21 5.54 -2.36
CA PRO A 956 -9.75 5.51 -2.39
C PRO A 956 -9.17 5.45 -3.82
N ILE A 957 -8.15 6.24 -4.08
CA ILE A 957 -7.43 6.24 -5.35
C ILE A 957 -6.45 5.06 -5.34
N ASN A 958 -6.76 4.02 -6.12
CA ASN A 958 -5.84 2.92 -6.36
C ASN A 958 -4.95 3.25 -7.56
N HIS A 959 -3.63 3.10 -7.41
CA HIS A 959 -2.72 3.07 -8.55
C HIS A 959 -2.89 1.72 -9.26
N GLU A 960 -3.39 1.71 -10.50
CA GLU A 960 -3.23 0.55 -11.40
C GLU A 960 -1.74 0.42 -11.79
#